data_AF-A0A914HTJ8-F1
#
_entry.id   AF-A0A914HTJ8-F1
#
_cell.length_a   1.000
_cell.length_b   1.000
_cell.length_c   1.000
_cell.angle_alpha   90.00
_cell.angle_beta   90.00
_cell.angle_gamma   90.00
#
_symmetry.space_group_name_H-M   'P 1'
#
loop_
_entity.id
_entity.type
_entity.pdbx_description
1 polymer ?
#
loop_
_entity_poly.entity_id
_entity_poly.type
_entity_poly.pdbx_seq_one_letter_code
_entity_poly.pdbx_strand_id
1 'polypeptide(L)'
;MEEAERIIMCREKEFARIGVDVPPLFVAAPMVRYSKLPFRRLVSRYGCDFAYTPMIYADCFVKSEKCRLAEFVPSPGDCPIVQFAAKKTEEFANAAQLVYGHCRGIDLNCGCPKSDVRSDGYGSKLLEDPELVADIVRQCRASIADPDFTISIKIRLQYPIERTVDLCQKVERAGVSHIAVHARTVSQRSEPPDYASVALLKDCLKIPLIVNGGCKTFWDALEIVRTTGADGVMVANGLLDNPALFAGHSTTPKQCVLDWLDLEHSERIPFDLFHQQLIFMLRTSLPKQQRKIFNALKGSEAVREMIAEVCLNAFKNALREINPSASVQKALSVHDGKLFVLNHTYELHKNVHLVALGKAAPAMVEGAERVLAGHIRGGVASVPAGTTIPPGLKTNFYTGAENNLPDEKAMENTRRIEQFMAEAKSLPDQLILFLISGGGSALLPAPIPGVSLNEKVELIGLLQNNGADIKQLNAVRTALSRVKGGGLAKSGHPSKMISLIISDIVGDPLELISSGPTIVSEKPPANPIAVLNQLGILDKVPTRLVELLQSAHLSRIQSLNNRCSPVDALNLIIASNSILLNALANQIKSSSHFSSMNPFIVTNRLEGNATEGSWIGRRLLISFRTIVTTVVIFASPNRHALSFYLANAKGGRNQEMVLSALYQLAKDRGQSAAKRSGHFALFSIGSDGQDGPTDAAGAFLTDADLEGLPDSSASELEQYLKSKCSYQFWSEYKNGQNLHEQRLVEKFDL
;
A
#
# COMPACT_ATOMS: atom_id res chain seq x y z
N MET A 1 -10.05 26.24 15.59
CA MET A 1 -9.38 25.82 14.35
C MET A 1 -9.59 26.93 13.35
N GLU A 2 -8.55 27.34 12.64
CA GLU A 2 -8.67 28.23 11.48
C GLU A 2 -9.47 27.52 10.37
N GLU A 3 -10.16 28.30 9.54
CA GLU A 3 -11.06 27.83 8.48
C GLU A 3 -10.36 26.94 7.43
N ALA A 4 -9.03 26.99 7.38
CA ALA A 4 -8.17 26.24 6.44
C ALA A 4 -8.11 24.71 6.66
N GLU A 5 -8.59 24.17 7.79
CA GLU A 5 -8.53 22.72 8.09
C GLU A 5 -9.84 21.95 7.83
N ARG A 6 -10.94 22.62 7.44
CA ARG A 6 -12.23 21.95 7.20
C ARG A 6 -12.27 21.28 5.81
N ILE A 7 -12.45 19.97 5.77
CA ILE A 7 -12.60 19.17 4.54
C ILE A 7 -14.08 19.14 4.17
N ILE A 8 -14.54 20.13 3.42
CA ILE A 8 -15.94 20.30 3.03
C ILE A 8 -16.05 20.30 1.51
N MET A 9 -16.89 19.42 0.94
CA MET A 9 -17.32 19.55 -0.46
C MET A 9 -18.22 20.78 -0.59
N CYS A 10 -18.09 21.57 -1.66
CA CYS A 10 -18.86 22.80 -1.87
C CYS A 10 -20.38 22.57 -1.69
N ARG A 11 -20.97 23.07 -0.59
CA ARG A 11 -22.36 22.78 -0.18
C ARG A 11 -23.40 23.78 -0.71
N GLU A 12 -22.98 24.99 -1.07
CA GLU A 12 -23.87 26.11 -1.43
C GLU A 12 -24.77 25.80 -2.63
N LYS A 13 -24.24 25.10 -3.63
CA LYS A 13 -25.01 24.67 -4.81
C LYS A 13 -26.11 23.65 -4.47
N GLU A 14 -25.90 22.84 -3.44
CA GLU A 14 -26.86 21.79 -3.07
C GLU A 14 -28.01 22.35 -2.22
N PHE A 15 -27.76 23.33 -1.35
CA PHE A 15 -28.83 24.01 -0.59
C PHE A 15 -29.84 24.69 -1.52
N ALA A 16 -29.36 25.41 -2.53
CA ALA A 16 -30.19 26.06 -3.53
C ALA A 16 -31.04 25.05 -4.35
N ARG A 17 -30.50 23.84 -4.60
CA ARG A 17 -31.17 22.81 -5.42
C ARG A 17 -32.43 22.24 -4.77
N ILE A 18 -32.49 22.23 -3.45
CA ILE A 18 -33.59 21.62 -2.67
C ILE A 18 -34.48 22.65 -1.96
N GLY A 19 -34.28 23.94 -2.25
CA GLY A 19 -35.09 25.03 -1.68
C GLY A 19 -34.81 25.29 -0.19
N VAL A 20 -33.56 25.13 0.25
CA VAL A 20 -33.13 25.48 1.61
C VAL A 20 -32.38 26.82 1.54
N ASP A 21 -33.07 27.91 1.88
CA ASP A 21 -32.54 29.28 1.74
C ASP A 21 -31.50 29.65 2.81
N VAL A 22 -31.61 29.07 4.00
CA VAL A 22 -30.67 29.25 5.12
C VAL A 22 -29.98 27.92 5.41
N PRO A 23 -28.63 27.84 5.38
CA PRO A 23 -27.91 26.61 5.68
C PRO A 23 -28.26 26.08 7.08
N PRO A 24 -28.69 24.82 7.23
CA PRO A 24 -29.01 24.25 8.52
C PRO A 24 -27.75 23.95 9.33
N LEU A 25 -27.90 23.94 10.66
CA LEU A 25 -26.84 23.51 11.57
C LEU A 25 -26.68 21.98 11.54
N PHE A 26 -25.45 21.51 11.35
CA PHE A 26 -25.08 20.10 11.37
C PHE A 26 -24.42 19.73 12.69
N VAL A 27 -25.10 18.91 13.49
CA VAL A 27 -24.76 18.72 14.90
C VAL A 27 -24.48 17.27 15.24
N ALA A 28 -23.38 17.00 15.95
CA ALA A 28 -23.11 15.67 16.49
C ALA A 28 -23.82 15.47 17.82
N ALA A 29 -24.65 14.41 17.89
CA ALA A 29 -25.46 14.09 19.06
C ALA A 29 -24.62 13.67 20.29
N PRO A 30 -25.17 13.84 21.51
CA PRO A 30 -24.57 13.27 22.70
C PRO A 30 -24.69 11.74 22.67
N MET A 31 -23.55 11.06 22.78
CA MET A 31 -23.46 9.60 22.72
C MET A 31 -22.58 9.10 23.85
N VAL A 32 -23.19 8.42 24.82
CA VAL A 32 -22.47 7.80 25.94
C VAL A 32 -21.32 6.94 25.39
N ARG A 33 -20.12 7.14 25.92
CA ARG A 33 -18.83 6.57 25.47
C ARG A 33 -18.25 7.13 24.17
N TYR A 34 -19.08 7.47 23.18
CA TYR A 34 -18.59 7.73 21.81
C TYR A 34 -18.27 9.20 21.52
N SER A 35 -19.09 10.16 21.97
CA SER A 35 -18.91 11.59 21.62
C SER A 35 -17.83 12.30 22.47
N LYS A 36 -16.75 11.57 22.82
CA LYS A 36 -15.57 12.11 23.52
C LYS A 36 -14.72 13.00 22.61
N LEU A 37 -13.77 13.72 23.20
CA LEU A 37 -12.93 14.73 22.53
C LEU A 37 -12.37 14.26 21.16
N PRO A 38 -11.76 13.07 21.02
CA PRO A 38 -11.20 12.66 19.74
C PRO A 38 -12.26 12.55 18.64
N PHE A 39 -13.44 12.00 18.97
CA PHE A 39 -14.54 11.88 18.02
C PHE A 39 -15.08 13.25 17.61
N ARG A 40 -15.22 14.17 18.58
CA ARG A 40 -15.65 15.56 18.32
C ARG A 40 -14.67 16.29 17.40
N ARG A 41 -13.37 16.11 17.61
CA ARG A 41 -12.31 16.62 16.73
C ARG A 41 -12.39 16.02 15.33
N LEU A 42 -12.68 14.73 15.22
CA LEU A 42 -12.83 14.09 13.92
C LEU A 42 -14.01 14.70 13.15
N VAL A 43 -15.21 14.71 13.73
CA VAL A 43 -16.41 15.20 13.01
C VAL A 43 -16.36 16.70 12.72
N SER A 44 -15.66 17.51 13.52
CA SER A 44 -15.50 18.95 13.25
C SER A 44 -14.67 19.23 12.00
N ARG A 45 -13.69 18.37 11.68
CA ARG A 45 -12.94 18.44 10.40
C ARG A 45 -13.82 18.19 9.19
N TYR A 46 -14.88 17.39 9.35
CA TYR A 46 -15.80 17.03 8.28
C TYR A 46 -17.12 17.82 8.31
N GLY A 47 -17.02 19.06 8.80
CA GLY A 47 -18.06 20.08 8.73
C GLY A 47 -19.30 19.79 9.57
N CYS A 48 -19.09 19.19 10.75
CA CYS A 48 -19.96 19.34 11.91
C CYS A 48 -19.74 20.74 12.53
N ASP A 49 -20.82 21.48 12.76
CA ASP A 49 -20.74 22.87 13.26
C ASP A 49 -20.42 22.93 14.75
N PHE A 50 -21.03 22.03 15.52
CA PHE A 50 -20.69 21.78 16.91
C PHE A 50 -21.12 20.37 17.34
N ALA A 51 -20.50 19.89 18.41
CA ALA A 51 -20.72 18.56 18.92
C ALA A 51 -21.07 18.59 20.41
N TYR A 52 -21.88 17.62 20.84
CA TYR A 52 -22.19 17.43 22.24
C TYR A 52 -21.20 16.47 22.91
N THR A 53 -20.91 16.69 24.19
CA THR A 53 -20.21 15.70 25.02
C THR A 53 -21.06 14.44 25.22
N PRO A 54 -20.50 13.35 25.77
CA PRO A 54 -21.33 12.31 26.36
C PRO A 54 -22.22 12.91 27.47
N MET A 55 -23.29 12.20 27.82
CA MET A 55 -24.12 12.56 28.97
C MET A 55 -23.33 12.38 30.27
N ILE A 56 -23.23 13.44 31.08
CA ILE A 56 -22.50 13.48 32.35
C ILE A 56 -23.50 13.64 33.51
N TYR A 57 -23.33 12.92 34.62
CA TYR A 57 -24.18 13.14 35.80
C TYR A 57 -23.73 14.41 36.54
N ALA A 58 -24.60 15.42 36.60
CA ALA A 58 -24.29 16.72 37.19
C ALA A 58 -23.89 16.60 38.67
N ASP A 59 -24.61 15.78 39.44
CA ASP A 59 -24.34 15.59 40.87
C ASP A 59 -22.91 15.07 41.14
N CYS A 60 -22.48 14.05 40.39
CA CYS A 60 -21.13 13.49 40.49
C CYS A 60 -20.07 14.50 40.03
N PHE A 61 -20.35 15.23 38.96
CA PHE A 61 -19.46 16.25 38.40
C PHE A 61 -19.22 17.39 39.40
N VAL A 62 -20.28 17.91 40.03
CA VAL A 62 -20.17 18.97 41.03
C VAL A 62 -19.38 18.49 42.26
N LYS A 63 -19.68 17.30 42.77
CA LYS A 63 -19.11 16.80 44.03
C LYS A 63 -17.68 16.27 43.92
N SER A 64 -17.24 15.78 42.76
CA SER A 64 -15.98 15.05 42.63
C SER A 64 -15.10 15.59 41.50
N GLU A 65 -13.96 16.16 41.87
CA GLU A 65 -12.94 16.61 40.90
C GLU A 65 -12.44 15.46 40.02
N LYS A 66 -12.24 14.28 40.60
CA LYS A 66 -11.86 13.08 39.86
C LYS A 66 -12.89 12.72 38.79
N CYS A 67 -14.18 12.83 39.10
CA CYS A 67 -15.25 12.63 38.11
C CYS A 67 -15.20 13.69 37.02
N ARG A 68 -14.98 14.97 37.39
CA ARG A 68 -14.86 16.06 36.39
C ARG A 68 -13.74 15.80 35.40
N LEU A 69 -12.54 15.54 35.89
CA LEU A 69 -11.36 15.32 35.04
C LEU A 69 -11.49 14.06 34.18
N ALA A 70 -12.30 13.08 34.58
CA ALA A 70 -12.56 11.89 33.78
C ALA A 70 -13.59 12.12 32.66
N GLU A 71 -14.55 13.01 32.88
CA GLU A 71 -15.69 13.25 31.97
C GLU A 71 -15.46 14.43 31.03
N PHE A 72 -14.85 15.52 31.51
CA PHE A 72 -14.61 16.74 30.73
C PHE A 72 -13.31 17.43 31.13
N VAL A 73 -12.39 17.51 30.17
CA VAL A 73 -11.16 18.31 30.26
C VAL A 73 -11.19 19.33 29.12
N PRO A 74 -11.09 20.64 29.39
CA PRO A 74 -11.01 21.66 28.36
C PRO A 74 -9.83 21.39 27.42
N SER A 75 -10.04 21.54 26.11
CA SER A 75 -9.00 21.29 25.10
C SER A 75 -8.98 22.40 24.05
N PRO A 76 -7.80 22.96 23.71
CA PRO A 76 -7.71 24.02 22.70
C PRO A 76 -8.33 23.62 21.36
N GLY A 77 -9.23 24.45 20.85
CA GLY A 77 -9.90 24.22 19.56
C GLY A 77 -11.09 23.26 19.61
N ASP A 78 -11.43 22.69 20.77
CA ASP A 78 -12.73 22.04 21.01
C ASP A 78 -13.63 22.99 21.82
N CYS A 79 -14.88 23.17 21.36
CA CYS A 79 -15.85 24.05 22.02
C CYS A 79 -17.24 23.38 21.98
N PRO A 80 -17.44 22.31 22.77
CA PRO A 80 -18.66 21.51 22.69
C PRO A 80 -19.81 22.15 23.45
N ILE A 81 -21.01 21.55 23.33
CA ILE A 81 -22.08 21.71 24.32
C ILE A 81 -21.99 20.55 25.32
N VAL A 82 -21.90 20.87 26.61
CA VAL A 82 -21.75 19.85 27.67
C VAL A 82 -23.13 19.36 28.10
N GLN A 83 -23.44 18.09 27.85
CA GLN A 83 -24.73 17.51 28.25
C GLN A 83 -24.67 16.95 29.67
N PHE A 84 -25.57 17.44 30.53
CA PHE A 84 -25.76 16.94 31.88
C PHE A 84 -27.08 16.18 32.05
N ALA A 85 -27.05 15.14 32.88
CA ALA A 85 -28.20 14.58 33.56
C ALA A 85 -28.30 15.22 34.95
N ALA A 86 -29.36 15.98 35.18
CA ALA A 86 -29.66 16.64 36.45
C ALA A 86 -31.16 16.51 36.75
N LYS A 87 -31.53 16.51 38.03
CA LYS A 87 -32.94 16.43 38.47
C LYS A 87 -33.31 17.51 39.49
N LYS A 88 -32.36 18.39 39.81
CA LYS A 88 -32.55 19.55 40.69
C LYS A 88 -31.95 20.80 40.06
N THR A 89 -32.49 21.94 40.43
CA THR A 89 -32.10 23.24 39.89
C THR A 89 -30.66 23.59 40.28
N GLU A 90 -30.25 23.33 41.54
CA GLU A 90 -28.89 23.62 42.00
C GLU A 90 -27.82 22.74 41.34
N GLU A 91 -28.12 21.46 41.07
CA GLU A 91 -27.17 20.53 40.46
C GLU A 91 -26.76 20.99 39.05
N PHE A 92 -27.75 21.37 38.24
CA PHE A 92 -27.51 21.81 36.86
C PHE A 92 -26.82 23.18 36.80
N ALA A 93 -27.26 24.14 37.62
CA ALA A 93 -26.66 25.48 37.68
C ALA A 93 -25.21 25.44 38.16
N ASN A 94 -24.91 24.66 39.21
CA ASN A 94 -23.54 24.52 39.72
C ASN A 94 -22.64 23.81 38.70
N ALA A 95 -23.15 22.78 38.01
CA ALA A 95 -22.40 22.11 36.94
C ALA A 95 -22.10 23.06 35.77
N ALA A 96 -23.06 23.92 35.42
CA ALA A 96 -22.88 24.94 34.38
C ALA A 96 -21.77 25.94 34.70
N GLN A 97 -21.74 26.45 35.94
CA GLN A 97 -20.71 27.38 36.39
C GLN A 97 -19.30 26.77 36.31
N LEU A 98 -19.16 25.46 36.54
CA LEU A 98 -17.87 24.76 36.48
C LEU A 98 -17.32 24.59 35.06
N VAL A 99 -18.17 24.64 34.03
CA VAL A 99 -17.76 24.50 32.61
C VAL A 99 -17.85 25.81 31.83
N TYR A 100 -18.40 26.86 32.44
CA TYR A 100 -18.48 28.19 31.86
C TYR A 100 -17.08 28.72 31.48
N GLY A 101 -16.96 29.31 30.29
CA GLY A 101 -15.68 29.74 29.71
C GLY A 101 -14.84 28.62 29.06
N HIS A 102 -15.25 27.36 29.19
CA HIS A 102 -14.56 26.21 28.60
C HIS A 102 -15.39 25.46 27.53
N CYS A 103 -16.63 25.86 27.32
CA CYS A 103 -17.55 25.26 26.37
C CYS A 103 -18.45 26.34 25.74
N ARG A 104 -19.17 25.99 24.67
CA ARG A 104 -20.15 26.89 24.01
C ARG A 104 -21.44 27.02 24.81
N GLY A 105 -21.73 26.02 25.63
CA GLY A 105 -22.97 25.94 26.37
C GLY A 105 -23.15 24.60 27.06
N ILE A 106 -24.33 24.45 27.65
CA ILE A 106 -24.77 23.24 28.33
C ILE A 106 -26.09 22.72 27.74
N ASP A 107 -26.37 21.44 27.99
CA ASP A 107 -27.62 20.80 27.64
C ASP A 107 -28.16 19.94 28.77
N LEU A 108 -29.47 20.00 29.01
CA LEU A 108 -30.15 19.09 29.93
C LEU A 108 -30.70 17.88 29.16
N ASN A 109 -30.28 16.68 29.56
CA ASN A 109 -30.83 15.44 29.02
C ASN A 109 -32.22 15.14 29.61
N CYS A 110 -33.26 15.37 28.83
CA CYS A 110 -34.65 15.01 29.15
C CYS A 110 -35.15 13.82 28.31
N GLY A 111 -34.29 13.19 27.51
CA GLY A 111 -34.71 12.25 26.46
C GLY A 111 -34.25 10.80 26.65
N CYS A 112 -33.36 10.51 27.61
CA CYS A 112 -32.80 9.16 27.78
C CYS A 112 -33.87 8.16 28.27
N PRO A 113 -34.15 7.06 27.53
CA PRO A 113 -35.16 6.08 27.91
C PRO A 113 -34.63 4.92 28.77
N LYS A 114 -33.32 4.91 29.11
CA LYS A 114 -32.73 3.80 29.89
C LYS A 114 -33.40 3.68 31.25
N SER A 115 -33.78 2.45 31.62
CA SER A 115 -34.49 2.14 32.87
C SER A 115 -33.82 2.75 34.09
N ASP A 116 -32.52 2.54 34.22
CA ASP A 116 -31.76 2.91 35.42
C ASP A 116 -31.61 4.44 35.53
N VAL A 117 -31.45 5.11 34.39
CA VAL A 117 -31.43 6.59 34.33
C VAL A 117 -32.79 7.15 34.74
N ARG A 118 -33.88 6.52 34.28
CA ARG A 118 -35.25 6.96 34.55
C ARG A 118 -35.67 6.67 36.00
N SER A 119 -35.29 5.52 36.56
CA SER A 119 -35.57 5.17 37.97
C SER A 119 -34.90 6.14 38.94
N ASP A 120 -33.73 6.65 38.58
CA ASP A 120 -32.99 7.61 39.38
C ASP A 120 -33.50 9.06 39.25
N GLY A 121 -34.53 9.29 38.44
CA GLY A 121 -35.16 10.61 38.26
C GLY A 121 -34.63 11.43 37.09
N TYR A 122 -33.74 10.88 36.25
CA TYR A 122 -33.12 11.61 35.14
C TYR A 122 -33.73 11.26 33.78
N GLY A 123 -33.29 11.95 32.73
CA GLY A 123 -33.64 11.62 31.34
C GLY A 123 -35.13 11.78 31.07
N SER A 124 -35.74 10.78 30.44
CA SER A 124 -37.16 10.80 30.08
C SER A 124 -38.14 10.89 31.25
N LYS A 125 -37.68 10.69 32.50
CA LYS A 125 -38.52 10.96 33.69
C LYS A 125 -38.91 12.42 33.80
N LEU A 126 -38.02 13.33 33.38
CA LEU A 126 -38.25 14.78 33.43
C LEU A 126 -39.39 15.24 32.51
N LEU A 127 -39.72 14.47 31.47
CA LEU A 127 -40.84 14.78 30.58
C LEU A 127 -42.21 14.69 31.28
N GLU A 128 -42.27 14.10 32.48
CA GLU A 128 -43.50 14.02 33.27
C GLU A 128 -43.77 15.29 34.08
N ASP A 129 -42.77 16.17 34.23
CA ASP A 129 -42.86 17.42 35.01
C ASP A 129 -42.25 18.61 34.24
N PRO A 130 -43.03 19.23 33.34
CA PRO A 130 -42.55 20.37 32.55
C PRO A 130 -42.14 21.60 33.36
N GLU A 131 -42.74 21.83 34.54
CA GLU A 131 -42.38 22.97 35.37
C GLU A 131 -41.02 22.77 36.03
N LEU A 132 -40.72 21.57 36.52
CA LEU A 132 -39.38 21.26 37.02
C LEU A 132 -38.30 21.51 35.95
N VAL A 133 -38.54 21.13 34.70
CA VAL A 133 -37.59 21.40 33.60
C VAL A 133 -37.43 22.91 33.37
N ALA A 134 -38.53 23.66 33.38
CA ALA A 134 -38.49 25.12 33.24
C ALA A 134 -37.75 25.78 34.42
N ASP A 135 -37.94 25.30 35.64
CA ASP A 135 -37.25 25.79 36.84
C ASP A 135 -35.74 25.53 36.78
N ILE A 136 -35.33 24.35 36.30
CA ILE A 136 -33.91 24.02 36.09
C ILE A 136 -33.27 24.96 35.07
N VAL A 137 -33.94 25.21 33.94
CA VAL A 137 -33.45 26.14 32.90
C VAL A 137 -33.39 27.57 33.45
N ARG A 138 -34.45 28.03 34.12
CA ARG A 138 -34.54 29.40 34.65
C ARG A 138 -33.46 29.67 35.68
N GLN A 139 -33.24 28.73 36.61
CA GLN A 139 -32.18 28.85 37.62
C GLN A 139 -30.80 28.87 36.96
N CYS A 140 -30.56 28.03 35.96
CA CYS A 140 -29.29 28.04 35.26
C CYS A 140 -29.06 29.36 34.51
N ARG A 141 -30.07 29.88 33.82
CA ARG A 141 -29.99 31.18 33.12
C ARG A 141 -29.76 32.33 34.11
N ALA A 142 -30.35 32.28 35.31
CA ALA A 142 -30.07 33.25 36.35
C ALA A 142 -28.63 33.18 36.89
N SER A 143 -28.03 31.97 36.89
CA SER A 143 -26.66 31.74 37.37
C SER A 143 -25.56 32.15 36.37
N ILE A 144 -25.88 32.21 35.07
CA ILE A 144 -24.98 32.63 33.99
C ILE A 144 -25.71 33.66 33.12
N ALA A 145 -25.47 34.93 33.42
CA ALA A 145 -26.11 36.08 32.76
C ALA A 145 -25.57 36.37 31.34
N ASP A 146 -24.54 35.64 30.90
CA ASP A 146 -24.00 35.74 29.54
C ASP A 146 -25.06 35.30 28.51
N PRO A 147 -25.54 36.20 27.63
CA PRO A 147 -26.54 35.87 26.63
C PRO A 147 -25.99 34.97 25.52
N ASP A 148 -24.67 34.97 25.29
CA ASP A 148 -24.02 34.17 24.26
C ASP A 148 -23.77 32.72 24.73
N PHE A 149 -23.83 32.49 26.04
CA PHE A 149 -23.74 31.14 26.60
C PHE A 149 -25.03 30.35 26.36
N THR A 150 -24.90 29.27 25.59
CA THR A 150 -26.04 28.44 25.19
C THR A 150 -26.54 27.58 26.35
N ILE A 151 -27.84 27.62 26.63
CA ILE A 151 -28.51 26.66 27.51
C ILE A 151 -29.54 25.93 26.68
N SER A 152 -29.43 24.62 26.55
CA SER A 152 -30.31 23.81 25.71
C SER A 152 -30.93 22.63 26.46
N ILE A 153 -31.98 22.05 25.89
CA ILE A 153 -32.51 20.78 26.37
C ILE A 153 -32.67 19.79 25.22
N LYS A 154 -32.50 18.51 25.51
CA LYS A 154 -32.75 17.42 24.56
C LYS A 154 -33.90 16.53 25.01
N ILE A 155 -34.98 16.50 24.23
CA ILE A 155 -36.22 15.79 24.55
C ILE A 155 -36.54 14.65 23.56
N ARG A 156 -37.62 13.92 23.86
CA ARG A 156 -38.33 13.00 22.96
C ARG A 156 -39.80 13.44 22.87
N LEU A 157 -40.48 13.07 21.79
CA LEU A 157 -41.90 13.40 21.61
C LEU A 157 -42.79 12.73 22.68
N GLN A 158 -43.84 13.45 23.08
CA GLN A 158 -44.94 12.95 23.90
C GLN A 158 -46.27 13.18 23.18
N TYR A 159 -47.19 12.22 23.32
CA TYR A 159 -48.55 12.34 22.82
C TYR A 159 -49.56 12.39 23.98
N PRO A 160 -50.69 13.11 23.79
CA PRO A 160 -51.02 13.91 22.61
C PRO A 160 -50.05 15.11 22.46
N ILE A 161 -49.82 15.58 21.23
CA ILE A 161 -48.64 16.40 20.87
C ILE A 161 -48.55 17.71 21.68
N GLU A 162 -49.68 18.18 22.17
CA GLU A 162 -49.83 19.36 23.02
C GLU A 162 -49.00 19.25 24.30
N ARG A 163 -48.72 18.03 24.80
CA ARG A 163 -47.80 17.83 25.93
C ARG A 163 -46.37 18.22 25.59
N THR A 164 -45.92 17.89 24.37
CA THR A 164 -44.60 18.30 23.89
C THR A 164 -44.55 19.82 23.71
N VAL A 165 -45.61 20.40 23.14
CA VAL A 165 -45.72 21.85 22.94
C VAL A 165 -45.70 22.60 24.28
N ASP A 166 -46.48 22.16 25.28
CA ASP A 166 -46.52 22.77 26.62
C ASP A 166 -45.13 22.79 27.27
N LEU A 167 -44.42 21.65 27.25
CA LEU A 167 -43.04 21.57 27.75
C LEU A 167 -42.13 22.57 27.03
N CYS A 168 -42.12 22.55 25.70
CA CYS A 168 -41.25 23.42 24.91
C CYS A 168 -41.52 24.91 25.13
N GLN A 169 -42.79 25.33 25.22
CA GLN A 169 -43.15 26.73 25.48
C GLN A 169 -42.78 27.18 26.90
N LYS A 170 -42.90 26.31 27.90
CA LYS A 170 -42.49 26.61 29.28
C LYS A 170 -40.98 26.84 29.37
N VAL A 171 -40.18 25.99 28.75
CA VAL A 171 -38.72 26.16 28.76
C VAL A 171 -38.24 27.31 27.86
N GLU A 172 -38.98 27.62 26.78
CA GLU A 172 -38.75 28.83 25.98
C GLU A 172 -38.89 30.09 26.84
N ARG A 173 -40.00 30.21 27.61
CA ARG A 173 -40.19 31.32 28.55
C ARG A 173 -39.16 31.34 29.68
N ALA A 174 -38.59 30.18 30.03
CA ALA A 174 -37.52 30.08 31.02
C ALA A 174 -36.15 30.55 30.49
N GLY A 175 -36.01 30.80 29.18
CA GLY A 175 -34.79 31.33 28.57
C GLY A 175 -33.84 30.27 28.01
N VAL A 176 -34.37 29.13 27.55
CA VAL A 176 -33.60 28.16 26.77
C VAL A 176 -33.20 28.76 25.42
N SER A 177 -31.97 28.52 24.99
CA SER A 177 -31.41 29.02 23.73
C SER A 177 -31.91 28.22 22.52
N HIS A 178 -32.05 26.90 22.64
CA HIS A 178 -32.61 26.03 21.61
C HIS A 178 -33.09 24.70 22.19
N ILE A 179 -33.92 23.97 21.43
CA ILE A 179 -34.42 22.65 21.82
C ILE A 179 -34.00 21.60 20.80
N ALA A 180 -33.37 20.52 21.25
CA ALA A 180 -33.10 19.34 20.43
C ALA A 180 -34.20 18.29 20.63
N VAL A 181 -34.91 17.92 19.56
CA VAL A 181 -36.05 17.01 19.62
C VAL A 181 -35.72 15.71 18.89
N HIS A 182 -35.63 14.61 19.62
CA HIS A 182 -35.63 13.30 18.98
C HIS A 182 -37.07 12.96 18.55
N ALA A 183 -37.27 12.83 17.24
CA ALA A 183 -38.56 12.63 16.57
C ALA A 183 -39.20 11.25 16.82
N ARG A 184 -38.99 10.68 18.01
CA ARG A 184 -39.64 9.46 18.48
C ARG A 184 -40.00 9.62 19.94
N THR A 185 -41.02 8.89 20.37
CA THR A 185 -41.39 8.77 21.78
C THR A 185 -40.38 7.96 22.58
N VAL A 186 -40.56 7.92 23.89
CA VAL A 186 -39.73 7.11 24.81
C VAL A 186 -39.85 5.61 24.54
N SER A 187 -41.03 5.13 24.15
CA SER A 187 -41.28 3.71 23.87
C SER A 187 -40.71 3.25 22.52
N GLN A 188 -40.60 4.17 21.56
CA GLN A 188 -40.05 3.88 20.23
C GLN A 188 -38.52 3.79 20.25
N ARG A 189 -37.99 2.68 19.73
CA ARG A 189 -36.56 2.38 19.62
C ARG A 189 -36.03 2.58 18.20
N SER A 190 -36.69 1.96 17.22
CA SER A 190 -36.20 1.81 15.84
C SER A 190 -37.24 2.16 14.78
N GLU A 191 -38.45 2.48 15.20
CA GLU A 191 -39.58 2.87 14.37
C GLU A 191 -39.23 4.11 13.52
N PRO A 192 -39.96 4.38 12.42
CA PRO A 192 -39.79 5.62 11.66
C PRO A 192 -39.95 6.86 12.55
N PRO A 193 -39.09 7.89 12.41
CA PRO A 193 -39.29 9.14 13.13
C PRO A 193 -40.54 9.89 12.65
N ASP A 194 -41.27 10.52 13.56
CA ASP A 194 -42.42 11.37 13.25
C ASP A 194 -41.96 12.81 13.00
N TYR A 195 -41.60 13.08 11.74
CA TYR A 195 -41.22 14.42 11.29
C TYR A 195 -42.41 15.39 11.19
N ALA A 196 -43.63 14.90 11.00
CA ALA A 196 -44.81 15.75 10.91
C ALA A 196 -45.11 16.43 12.25
N SER A 197 -45.01 15.68 13.35
CA SER A 197 -45.14 16.25 14.70
C SER A 197 -44.03 17.24 15.04
N VAL A 198 -42.82 17.05 14.51
CA VAL A 198 -41.72 18.02 14.70
C VAL A 198 -41.98 19.31 13.92
N ALA A 199 -42.55 19.23 12.71
CA ALA A 199 -42.95 20.41 11.94
C ALA A 199 -43.99 21.25 12.70
N LEU A 200 -45.03 20.60 13.23
CA LEU A 200 -46.04 21.26 14.07
C LEU A 200 -45.41 21.93 15.30
N LEU A 201 -44.45 21.27 15.93
CA LEU A 201 -43.75 21.84 17.09
C LEU A 201 -42.89 23.04 16.70
N LYS A 202 -42.22 23.02 15.53
CA LYS A 202 -41.42 24.14 15.04
C LYS A 202 -42.28 25.39 14.85
N ASP A 203 -43.49 25.25 14.31
CA ASP A 203 -44.44 26.37 14.13
C ASP A 203 -44.89 27.01 15.46
N CYS A 204 -44.79 26.27 16.56
CA CYS A 204 -45.18 26.73 17.89
C CYS A 204 -44.06 27.42 18.69
N LEU A 205 -42.83 27.48 18.16
CA LEU A 205 -41.65 27.98 18.87
C LEU A 205 -40.98 29.12 18.08
N LYS A 206 -40.45 30.10 18.82
CA LYS A 206 -39.69 31.22 18.27
C LYS A 206 -38.18 30.99 18.32
N ILE A 207 -37.74 30.10 19.21
CA ILE A 207 -36.35 29.68 19.33
C ILE A 207 -35.96 28.62 18.29
N PRO A 208 -34.65 28.44 18.04
CA PRO A 208 -34.17 27.36 17.18
C PRO A 208 -34.56 25.96 17.69
N LEU A 209 -34.94 25.09 16.75
CA LEU A 209 -35.24 23.69 16.97
C LEU A 209 -34.27 22.84 16.15
N ILE A 210 -33.62 21.88 16.80
CA ILE A 210 -32.73 20.92 16.16
C ILE A 210 -33.38 19.55 16.17
N VAL A 211 -33.67 19.01 15.00
CA VAL A 211 -34.31 17.69 14.89
C VAL A 211 -33.28 16.57 14.95
N ASN A 212 -33.63 15.48 15.63
CA ASN A 212 -32.78 14.30 15.80
C ASN A 212 -33.55 13.01 15.46
N GLY A 213 -32.85 12.07 14.81
CA GLY A 213 -33.35 10.72 14.54
C GLY A 213 -33.52 10.43 13.04
N GLY A 214 -33.12 9.22 12.62
CA GLY A 214 -33.35 8.70 11.27
C GLY A 214 -32.31 9.06 10.20
N CYS A 215 -31.44 10.04 10.44
CA CYS A 215 -30.44 10.49 9.47
C CYS A 215 -29.27 9.49 9.31
N LYS A 216 -29.01 9.04 8.08
CA LYS A 216 -27.88 8.16 7.71
C LYS A 216 -26.98 8.74 6.63
N THR A 217 -27.47 9.69 5.84
CA THR A 217 -26.71 10.34 4.76
C THR A 217 -26.82 11.86 4.84
N PHE A 218 -25.94 12.57 4.11
CA PHE A 218 -26.05 14.02 3.96
C PHE A 218 -27.40 14.45 3.37
N TRP A 219 -27.92 13.69 2.41
CA TRP A 219 -29.22 13.95 1.79
C TRP A 219 -30.37 13.76 2.76
N ASP A 220 -30.31 12.74 3.62
CA ASP A 220 -31.31 12.58 4.68
C ASP A 220 -31.32 13.80 5.59
N ALA A 221 -30.14 14.32 5.97
CA ALA A 221 -30.03 15.50 6.82
C ALA A 221 -30.75 16.72 6.21
N LEU A 222 -30.56 16.95 4.91
CA LEU A 222 -31.21 18.03 4.20
C LEU A 222 -32.73 17.83 4.04
N GLU A 223 -33.14 16.61 3.70
CA GLU A 223 -34.56 16.27 3.53
C GLU A 223 -35.33 16.35 4.85
N ILE A 224 -34.70 15.96 5.95
CA ILE A 224 -35.25 16.09 7.31
C ILE A 224 -35.50 17.56 7.63
N VAL A 225 -34.52 18.43 7.39
CA VAL A 225 -34.66 19.89 7.61
C VAL A 225 -35.78 20.45 6.74
N ARG A 226 -35.80 20.12 5.44
CA ARG A 226 -36.83 20.56 4.50
C ARG A 226 -38.24 20.15 4.93
N THR A 227 -38.40 18.93 5.43
CA THR A 227 -39.70 18.37 5.83
C THR A 227 -40.19 18.92 7.17
N THR A 228 -39.26 19.22 8.08
CA THR A 228 -39.59 19.64 9.46
C THR A 228 -39.57 21.15 9.66
N GLY A 229 -38.94 21.91 8.76
CA GLY A 229 -38.67 23.33 8.96
C GLY A 229 -37.68 23.62 10.11
N ALA A 230 -37.00 22.59 10.64
CA ALA A 230 -36.06 22.72 11.74
C ALA A 230 -34.80 23.50 11.32
N ASP A 231 -34.20 24.24 12.25
CA ASP A 231 -33.03 25.10 11.98
C ASP A 231 -31.71 24.29 11.92
N GLY A 232 -31.76 23.01 12.29
CA GLY A 232 -30.62 22.11 12.25
C GLY A 232 -31.00 20.65 12.42
N VAL A 233 -30.03 19.79 12.10
CA VAL A 233 -30.14 18.34 12.24
C VAL A 233 -29.02 17.80 13.11
N MET A 234 -29.42 17.01 14.11
CA MET A 234 -28.51 16.32 15.01
C MET A 234 -28.43 14.84 14.65
N VAL A 235 -27.22 14.33 14.46
CA VAL A 235 -26.97 12.96 14.02
C VAL A 235 -26.18 12.18 15.07
N ALA A 236 -26.59 10.94 15.34
CA ALA A 236 -25.93 10.01 16.26
C ALA A 236 -25.27 8.85 15.49
N ASN A 237 -25.95 7.70 15.39
CA ASN A 237 -25.43 6.49 14.75
C ASN A 237 -24.89 6.71 13.32
N GLY A 238 -25.51 7.60 12.53
CA GLY A 238 -25.02 7.93 11.20
C GLY A 238 -23.59 8.48 11.18
N LEU A 239 -23.21 9.28 12.20
CA LEU A 239 -21.84 9.79 12.35
C LEU A 239 -20.87 8.76 12.93
N LEU A 240 -21.35 7.77 13.69
CA LEU A 240 -20.50 6.65 14.09
C LEU A 240 -20.11 5.84 12.86
N ASP A 241 -21.09 5.50 12.02
CA ASP A 241 -20.89 4.73 10.80
C ASP A 241 -20.10 5.52 9.75
N ASN A 242 -20.31 6.84 9.67
CA ASN A 242 -19.60 7.74 8.76
C ASN A 242 -19.38 9.13 9.39
N PRO A 243 -18.22 9.38 10.04
CA PRO A 243 -17.91 10.69 10.63
C PRO A 243 -17.83 11.82 9.60
N ALA A 244 -17.67 11.49 8.31
CA ALA A 244 -17.64 12.44 7.21
C ALA A 244 -19.01 12.68 6.54
N LEU A 245 -20.10 12.23 7.17
CA LEU A 245 -21.47 12.36 6.65
C LEU A 245 -21.78 13.81 6.27
N PHE A 246 -21.49 14.78 7.14
CA PHE A 246 -21.81 16.17 6.87
C PHE A 246 -20.99 16.76 5.72
N ALA A 247 -19.80 16.25 5.46
CA ALA A 247 -18.98 16.65 4.30
C ALA A 247 -19.53 16.16 2.95
N GLY A 248 -20.66 15.43 2.92
CA GLY A 248 -21.32 14.97 1.70
C GLY A 248 -20.94 13.55 1.29
N HIS A 249 -20.12 12.85 2.07
CA HIS A 249 -19.72 11.48 1.76
C HIS A 249 -20.83 10.48 2.06
N SER A 250 -21.08 9.56 1.12
CA SER A 250 -22.06 8.47 1.28
C SER A 250 -21.57 7.34 2.22
N THR A 251 -20.26 7.19 2.36
CA THR A 251 -19.57 6.23 3.23
C THR A 251 -18.32 6.87 3.81
N THR A 252 -17.76 6.32 4.89
CA THR A 252 -16.52 6.84 5.48
C THR A 252 -15.39 6.90 4.44
N PRO A 253 -14.88 8.09 4.08
CA PRO A 253 -13.77 8.21 3.16
C PRO A 253 -12.48 7.75 3.85
N LYS A 254 -11.52 7.28 3.06
CA LYS A 254 -10.26 6.77 3.60
C LYS A 254 -9.50 7.80 4.42
N GLN A 255 -9.50 9.06 3.98
CA GLN A 255 -8.86 10.15 4.72
C GLN A 255 -9.44 10.27 6.14
N CYS A 256 -10.74 10.06 6.32
CA CYS A 256 -11.38 10.10 7.63
C CYS A 256 -10.91 8.94 8.52
N VAL A 257 -10.68 7.75 7.96
CA VAL A 257 -10.06 6.63 8.68
C VAL A 257 -8.63 6.99 9.11
N LEU A 258 -7.82 7.53 8.20
CA LEU A 258 -6.44 7.95 8.50
C LEU A 258 -6.40 9.04 9.58
N ASP A 259 -7.27 10.05 9.49
CA ASP A 259 -7.38 11.10 10.50
C ASP A 259 -7.73 10.54 11.88
N TRP A 260 -8.52 9.46 11.94
CA TRP A 260 -8.83 8.78 13.21
C TRP A 260 -7.63 8.02 13.76
N LEU A 261 -6.82 7.38 12.90
CA LEU A 261 -5.57 6.74 13.30
C LEU A 261 -4.55 7.77 13.83
N ASP A 262 -4.46 8.96 13.21
CA ASP A 262 -3.61 10.05 13.69
C ASP A 262 -4.07 10.60 15.06
N LEU A 263 -5.39 10.62 15.30
CA LEU A 263 -5.97 11.05 16.58
C LEU A 263 -5.71 10.05 17.71
N GLU A 264 -5.55 8.76 17.42
CA GLU A 264 -5.22 7.73 18.42
C GLU A 264 -4.00 8.14 19.26
N HIS A 265 -2.92 8.52 18.57
CA HIS A 265 -1.64 8.82 19.17
C HIS A 265 -1.63 10.20 19.83
N SER A 266 -2.15 11.21 19.12
CA SER A 266 -2.13 12.60 19.63
C SER A 266 -3.03 12.81 20.85
N GLU A 267 -4.15 12.08 20.97
CA GLU A 267 -5.13 12.22 22.05
C GLU A 267 -5.10 11.06 23.07
N ARG A 268 -4.17 10.10 22.93
CA ARG A 268 -4.03 8.91 23.80
C ARG A 268 -5.36 8.17 23.99
N ILE A 269 -6.03 7.86 22.90
CA ILE A 269 -7.36 7.23 22.93
C ILE A 269 -7.23 5.80 23.51
N PRO A 270 -8.04 5.42 24.52
CA PRO A 270 -8.09 4.03 24.96
C PRO A 270 -8.44 3.09 23.80
N PHE A 271 -7.69 1.98 23.67
CA PHE A 271 -7.80 1.06 22.53
C PHE A 271 -9.25 0.62 22.24
N ASP A 272 -10.05 0.30 23.26
CA ASP A 272 -11.43 -0.15 23.06
C ASP A 272 -12.30 0.91 22.37
N LEU A 273 -12.10 2.19 22.67
CA LEU A 273 -12.82 3.29 22.04
C LEU A 273 -12.31 3.54 20.62
N PHE A 274 -10.99 3.51 20.46
CA PHE A 274 -10.33 3.64 19.16
C PHE A 274 -10.79 2.56 18.18
N HIS A 275 -10.70 1.29 18.61
CA HIS A 275 -11.05 0.14 17.79
C HIS A 275 -12.56 0.07 17.54
N GLN A 276 -13.42 0.33 18.53
CA GLN A 276 -14.87 0.37 18.27
C GLN A 276 -15.25 1.40 17.21
N GLN A 277 -14.64 2.58 17.21
CA GLN A 277 -14.92 3.58 16.20
C GLN A 277 -14.49 3.12 14.80
N LEU A 278 -13.32 2.46 14.67
CA LEU A 278 -12.92 1.83 13.40
C LEU A 278 -13.91 0.75 12.94
N ILE A 279 -14.45 -0.06 13.87
CA ILE A 279 -15.47 -1.06 13.55
C ILE A 279 -16.73 -0.42 12.96
N PHE A 280 -17.16 0.74 13.47
CA PHE A 280 -18.26 1.49 12.86
C PHE A 280 -17.89 1.99 11.46
N MET A 281 -16.76 2.69 11.34
CA MET A 281 -16.29 3.32 10.10
C MET A 281 -16.07 2.33 8.95
N LEU A 282 -15.60 1.11 9.26
CA LEU A 282 -15.26 0.08 8.28
C LEU A 282 -16.37 -0.95 8.06
N ARG A 283 -17.52 -0.81 8.74
CA ARG A 283 -18.60 -1.81 8.74
C ARG A 283 -19.11 -2.14 7.34
N THR A 284 -19.23 -1.13 6.48
CA THR A 284 -19.71 -1.26 5.09
C THR A 284 -18.57 -1.56 4.12
N SER A 285 -17.33 -1.24 4.49
CA SER A 285 -16.14 -1.41 3.65
C SER A 285 -15.54 -2.81 3.74
N LEU A 286 -15.73 -3.53 4.85
CA LEU A 286 -15.14 -4.86 5.07
C LEU A 286 -16.15 -6.02 4.82
N PRO A 287 -15.76 -7.05 4.04
CA PRO A 287 -16.46 -8.32 3.94
C PRO A 287 -16.76 -8.98 5.29
N LYS A 288 -17.83 -9.78 5.38
CA LYS A 288 -18.30 -10.42 6.63
C LYS A 288 -17.23 -11.23 7.35
N GLN A 289 -16.40 -11.98 6.62
CA GLN A 289 -15.35 -12.81 7.21
C GLN A 289 -14.20 -11.97 7.78
N GLN A 290 -13.80 -10.92 7.06
CA GLN A 290 -12.75 -10.00 7.50
C GLN A 290 -13.19 -9.15 8.69
N ARG A 291 -14.47 -8.74 8.75
CA ARG A 291 -15.02 -8.07 9.94
C ARG A 291 -14.91 -8.92 11.21
N LYS A 292 -15.09 -10.24 11.12
CA LYS A 292 -14.93 -11.12 12.29
C LYS A 292 -13.49 -11.09 12.82
N ILE A 293 -12.52 -11.10 11.91
CA ILE A 293 -11.09 -11.04 12.25
C ILE A 293 -10.74 -9.67 12.82
N PHE A 294 -11.10 -8.60 12.10
CA PHE A 294 -10.85 -7.21 12.50
C PHE A 294 -11.42 -6.92 13.88
N ASN A 295 -12.69 -7.23 14.12
CA ASN A 295 -13.35 -6.98 15.40
C ASN A 295 -12.72 -7.75 16.58
N ALA A 296 -11.94 -8.80 16.32
CA ALA A 296 -11.28 -9.61 17.34
C ALA A 296 -9.87 -9.10 17.70
N LEU A 297 -9.35 -8.10 16.97
CA LEU A 297 -8.02 -7.53 17.21
C LEU A 297 -7.92 -6.91 18.61
N LYS A 298 -6.76 -7.12 19.25
CA LYS A 298 -6.42 -6.59 20.57
C LYS A 298 -5.13 -5.78 20.45
N GLY A 299 -5.18 -4.51 20.82
CA GLY A 299 -4.05 -3.59 20.72
C GLY A 299 -3.95 -2.91 19.35
N SER A 300 -3.41 -1.69 19.37
CA SER A 300 -3.23 -0.84 18.20
C SER A 300 -2.19 -1.39 17.21
N GLU A 301 -1.20 -2.11 17.73
CA GLU A 301 -0.16 -2.81 16.95
C GLU A 301 -0.79 -3.86 16.01
N ALA A 302 -1.72 -4.68 16.50
CA ALA A 302 -2.40 -5.70 15.68
C ALA A 302 -3.23 -5.12 14.52
N VAL A 303 -3.79 -3.91 14.70
CA VAL A 303 -4.49 -3.18 13.63
C VAL A 303 -3.50 -2.71 12.55
N ARG A 304 -2.31 -2.28 12.95
CA ARG A 304 -1.23 -1.83 12.05
C ARG A 304 -0.57 -3.00 11.32
N GLU A 305 -0.33 -4.11 12.01
CA GLU A 305 0.15 -5.36 11.43
C GLU A 305 -0.79 -5.88 10.34
N MET A 306 -2.11 -5.82 10.56
CA MET A 306 -3.08 -6.20 9.53
C MET A 306 -2.93 -5.34 8.26
N ILE A 307 -2.69 -4.03 8.38
CA ILE A 307 -2.45 -3.15 7.22
C ILE A 307 -1.18 -3.57 6.46
N ALA A 308 -0.10 -3.88 7.18
CA ALA A 308 1.14 -4.40 6.59
C ALA A 308 0.90 -5.74 5.87
N GLU A 309 0.08 -6.63 6.46
CA GLU A 309 -0.28 -7.91 5.89
C GLU A 309 -1.07 -7.77 4.57
N VAL A 310 -1.97 -6.79 4.45
CA VAL A 310 -2.69 -6.53 3.18
C VAL A 310 -1.73 -6.08 2.08
N CYS A 311 -0.79 -5.18 2.37
CA CYS A 311 0.25 -4.75 1.41
C CYS A 311 1.12 -5.92 0.96
N LEU A 312 1.53 -6.77 1.91
CA LEU A 312 2.31 -7.97 1.64
C LEU A 312 1.53 -8.97 0.77
N ASN A 313 0.23 -9.15 1.04
CA ASN A 313 -0.63 -10.02 0.24
C ASN A 313 -0.82 -9.50 -1.19
N ALA A 314 -0.92 -8.19 -1.39
CA ALA A 314 -0.94 -7.58 -2.73
C ALA A 314 0.38 -7.86 -3.48
N PHE A 315 1.53 -7.70 -2.82
CA PHE A 315 2.84 -8.03 -3.39
C PHE A 315 2.96 -9.53 -3.74
N LYS A 316 2.53 -10.43 -2.85
CA LYS A 316 2.51 -11.88 -3.11
C LYS A 316 1.66 -12.24 -4.33
N ASN A 317 0.49 -11.62 -4.47
CA ASN A 317 -0.37 -11.85 -5.63
C ASN A 317 0.27 -11.32 -6.93
N ALA A 318 0.95 -10.17 -6.87
CA ALA A 318 1.70 -9.65 -8.02
C ALA A 318 2.88 -10.56 -8.41
N LEU A 319 3.60 -11.15 -7.44
CA LEU A 319 4.67 -12.13 -7.72
C LEU A 319 4.16 -13.37 -8.45
N ARG A 320 2.93 -13.82 -8.17
CA ARG A 320 2.31 -14.92 -8.92
C ARG A 320 2.13 -14.59 -10.40
N GLU A 321 1.98 -13.30 -10.76
CA GLU A 321 1.84 -12.91 -12.15
C GLU A 321 3.13 -13.09 -12.97
N ILE A 322 4.28 -12.98 -12.32
CA ILE A 322 5.61 -13.16 -12.93
C ILE A 322 6.25 -14.50 -12.60
N ASN A 323 5.50 -15.46 -12.03
CA ASN A 323 6.01 -16.81 -11.80
C ASN A 323 6.48 -17.40 -13.16
N PRO A 324 7.69 -17.99 -13.25
CA PRO A 324 8.24 -18.43 -14.54
C PRO A 324 7.36 -19.44 -15.29
N SER A 325 6.86 -20.47 -14.59
CA SER A 325 6.00 -21.51 -15.17
C SER A 325 4.66 -20.93 -15.62
N ALA A 326 4.02 -20.12 -14.77
CA ALA A 326 2.76 -19.46 -15.10
C ALA A 326 2.90 -18.44 -16.24
N SER A 327 4.02 -17.72 -16.31
CA SER A 327 4.28 -16.72 -17.36
C SER A 327 4.42 -17.39 -18.73
N VAL A 328 5.07 -18.55 -18.80
CA VAL A 328 5.14 -19.37 -20.02
C VAL A 328 3.77 -19.90 -20.41
N GLN A 329 2.99 -20.42 -19.45
CA GLN A 329 1.63 -20.92 -19.71
C GLN A 329 0.66 -19.83 -20.16
N LYS A 330 0.84 -18.57 -19.74
CA LYS A 330 0.07 -17.42 -20.26
C LYS A 330 0.51 -17.01 -21.66
N ALA A 331 1.80 -17.14 -21.97
CA ALA A 331 2.34 -16.76 -23.27
C ALA A 331 2.04 -17.78 -24.37
N LEU A 332 1.85 -19.04 -24.02
CA LEU A 332 1.63 -20.15 -24.94
C LEU A 332 0.22 -20.75 -24.77
N SER A 333 -0.46 -21.00 -25.88
CA SER A 333 -1.67 -21.85 -25.90
C SER A 333 -1.73 -22.70 -27.16
N VAL A 334 -2.36 -23.87 -27.08
CA VAL A 334 -2.48 -24.80 -28.20
C VAL A 334 -3.95 -25.06 -28.46
N HIS A 335 -4.40 -24.75 -29.68
CA HIS A 335 -5.76 -25.02 -30.16
C HIS A 335 -5.70 -25.52 -31.60
N ASP A 336 -6.47 -26.58 -31.91
CA ASP A 336 -6.62 -27.13 -33.27
C ASP A 336 -5.30 -27.41 -34.00
N GLY A 337 -4.30 -27.93 -33.28
CA GLY A 337 -2.98 -28.25 -33.87
C GLY A 337 -2.12 -27.02 -34.18
N LYS A 338 -2.48 -25.85 -33.64
CA LYS A 338 -1.72 -24.60 -33.79
C LYS A 338 -1.24 -24.10 -32.43
N LEU A 339 -0.01 -23.59 -32.42
CA LEU A 339 0.57 -22.88 -31.29
C LEU A 339 0.29 -21.39 -31.43
N PHE A 340 -0.36 -20.83 -30.43
CA PHE A 340 -0.53 -19.40 -30.25
C PHE A 340 0.50 -18.91 -29.25
N VAL A 341 1.35 -17.98 -29.69
CA VAL A 341 2.32 -17.29 -28.85
C VAL A 341 1.95 -15.81 -28.81
N LEU A 342 1.20 -15.41 -27.78
CA LEU A 342 0.53 -14.11 -27.72
C LEU A 342 -0.26 -13.84 -29.02
N ASN A 343 0.21 -12.90 -29.85
CA ASN A 343 -0.44 -12.48 -31.09
C ASN A 343 0.10 -13.20 -32.34
N HIS A 344 0.94 -14.23 -32.18
CA HIS A 344 1.56 -14.99 -33.27
C HIS A 344 1.03 -16.42 -33.31
N THR A 345 0.93 -16.98 -34.51
CA THR A 345 0.40 -18.33 -34.73
C THR A 345 1.40 -19.17 -35.52
N TYR A 346 1.63 -20.40 -35.06
CA TYR A 346 2.54 -21.36 -35.67
C TYR A 346 1.83 -22.71 -35.82
N GLU A 347 2.05 -23.40 -36.93
CA GLU A 347 1.54 -24.76 -37.13
C GLU A 347 2.36 -25.75 -36.29
N LEU A 348 1.68 -26.68 -35.59
CA LEU A 348 2.34 -27.72 -34.82
C LEU A 348 2.24 -29.07 -35.53
N HIS A 349 3.41 -29.65 -35.79
CA HIS A 349 3.54 -30.97 -36.44
C HIS A 349 4.44 -31.91 -35.62
N LYS A 350 4.38 -31.81 -34.29
CA LYS A 350 5.28 -32.52 -33.35
C LYS A 350 6.76 -32.20 -33.63
N ASN A 351 7.00 -30.94 -33.92
CA ASN A 351 8.21 -30.36 -34.49
C ASN A 351 8.89 -29.36 -33.53
N VAL A 352 8.53 -29.38 -32.24
CA VAL A 352 9.02 -28.39 -31.26
C VAL A 352 10.27 -28.90 -30.52
N HIS A 353 11.31 -28.08 -30.50
CA HIS A 353 12.55 -28.31 -29.77
C HIS A 353 12.72 -27.27 -28.67
N LEU A 354 13.00 -27.69 -27.44
CA LEU A 354 13.18 -26.78 -26.30
C LEU A 354 14.66 -26.51 -26.05
N VAL A 355 15.03 -25.24 -25.93
CA VAL A 355 16.37 -24.83 -25.48
C VAL A 355 16.24 -23.85 -24.32
N ALA A 356 16.66 -24.25 -23.12
CA ALA A 356 16.49 -23.42 -21.94
C ALA A 356 17.84 -23.01 -21.31
N LEU A 357 17.92 -21.78 -20.81
CA LEU A 357 19.11 -21.28 -20.13
C LEU A 357 18.80 -20.26 -19.04
N GLY A 358 19.41 -20.44 -17.88
CA GLY A 358 19.30 -19.51 -16.75
C GLY A 358 18.71 -20.13 -15.49
N LYS A 359 18.64 -19.30 -14.42
CA LYS A 359 18.16 -19.70 -13.09
C LYS A 359 16.71 -20.22 -13.09
N ALA A 360 15.83 -19.60 -13.88
CA ALA A 360 14.41 -19.95 -13.94
C ALA A 360 14.08 -20.99 -15.03
N ALA A 361 15.09 -21.49 -15.75
CA ALA A 361 14.89 -22.43 -16.85
C ALA A 361 14.09 -23.69 -16.47
N PRO A 362 14.30 -24.35 -15.31
CA PRO A 362 13.48 -25.51 -14.93
C PRO A 362 11.99 -25.22 -14.85
N ALA A 363 11.61 -24.13 -14.17
CA ALA A 363 10.21 -23.71 -14.05
C ALA A 363 9.62 -23.24 -15.39
N MET A 364 10.41 -22.57 -16.23
CA MET A 364 9.97 -22.20 -17.59
C MET A 364 9.73 -23.43 -18.47
N VAL A 365 10.62 -24.43 -18.41
CA VAL A 365 10.49 -25.69 -19.13
C VAL A 365 9.24 -26.42 -18.69
N GLU A 366 9.02 -26.53 -17.40
CA GLU A 366 7.80 -27.14 -16.86
C GLU A 366 6.53 -26.47 -17.42
N GLY A 367 6.46 -25.14 -17.42
CA GLY A 367 5.35 -24.40 -18.02
C GLY A 367 5.18 -24.70 -19.51
N ALA A 368 6.28 -24.79 -20.26
CA ALA A 368 6.26 -25.11 -21.69
C ALA A 368 5.82 -26.55 -21.96
N GLU A 369 6.34 -27.53 -21.21
CA GLU A 369 6.01 -28.95 -21.36
C GLU A 369 4.56 -29.26 -21.01
N ARG A 370 3.98 -28.54 -20.03
CA ARG A 370 2.55 -28.63 -19.70
C ARG A 370 1.67 -28.19 -20.87
N VAL A 371 2.02 -27.11 -21.58
CA VAL A 371 1.23 -26.58 -22.71
C VAL A 371 1.45 -27.35 -24.00
N LEU A 372 2.71 -27.69 -24.31
CA LEU A 372 3.12 -28.29 -25.58
C LEU A 372 3.14 -29.82 -25.54
N ALA A 373 2.49 -30.43 -24.54
CA ALA A 373 2.46 -31.86 -24.32
C ALA A 373 2.11 -32.61 -25.63
N GLY A 374 2.97 -33.55 -26.03
CA GLY A 374 2.78 -34.35 -27.26
C GLY A 374 3.30 -33.72 -28.56
N HIS A 375 3.76 -32.46 -28.52
CA HIS A 375 4.37 -31.78 -29.67
C HIS A 375 5.89 -31.56 -29.54
N ILE A 376 6.44 -31.78 -28.34
CA ILE A 376 7.87 -31.66 -28.06
C ILE A 376 8.62 -32.90 -28.55
N ARG A 377 9.64 -32.67 -29.38
CA ARG A 377 10.53 -33.71 -29.92
C ARG A 377 11.74 -33.97 -29.02
N GLY A 378 12.24 -32.94 -28.35
CA GLY A 378 13.35 -33.01 -27.42
C GLY A 378 13.63 -31.67 -26.75
N GLY A 379 14.45 -31.69 -25.71
CA GLY A 379 14.85 -30.48 -25.01
C GLY A 379 16.24 -30.57 -24.38
N VAL A 380 16.94 -29.43 -24.35
CA VAL A 380 18.24 -29.26 -23.68
C VAL A 380 18.23 -27.99 -22.83
N ALA A 381 18.76 -28.06 -21.61
CA ALA A 381 18.80 -26.94 -20.68
C ALA A 381 20.16 -26.80 -19.98
N SER A 382 20.68 -25.57 -19.90
CA SER A 382 21.88 -25.22 -19.12
C SER A 382 21.48 -24.38 -17.90
N VAL A 383 21.72 -24.92 -16.70
CA VAL A 383 21.27 -24.34 -15.41
C VAL A 383 22.41 -24.20 -14.40
N PRO A 384 22.31 -23.29 -13.42
CA PRO A 384 23.36 -23.12 -12.40
C PRO A 384 23.65 -24.41 -11.61
N ALA A 385 24.87 -24.56 -11.12
CA ALA A 385 25.22 -25.58 -10.14
C ALA A 385 24.32 -25.46 -8.89
N GLY A 386 23.83 -26.59 -8.39
CA GLY A 386 22.92 -26.64 -7.23
C GLY A 386 21.44 -26.35 -7.56
N THR A 387 21.08 -26.16 -8.82
CA THR A 387 19.67 -25.95 -9.22
C THR A 387 18.83 -27.20 -8.99
N THR A 388 17.73 -27.06 -8.25
CA THR A 388 16.71 -28.11 -8.10
C THR A 388 15.89 -28.25 -9.39
N ILE A 389 15.77 -29.47 -9.89
CA ILE A 389 15.06 -29.77 -11.14
C ILE A 389 13.75 -30.51 -10.79
N PRO A 390 12.58 -30.03 -11.26
CA PRO A 390 11.31 -30.73 -11.06
C PRO A 390 11.34 -32.15 -11.69
N PRO A 391 10.75 -33.16 -11.01
CA PRO A 391 10.71 -34.51 -11.55
C PRO A 391 9.76 -34.60 -12.76
N GLY A 392 10.03 -35.54 -13.68
CA GLY A 392 9.12 -35.89 -14.78
C GLY A 392 9.21 -35.01 -16.04
N LEU A 393 10.15 -34.07 -16.10
CA LEU A 393 10.42 -33.26 -17.29
C LEU A 393 11.15 -34.07 -18.37
N LYS A 394 10.76 -33.87 -19.64
CA LYS A 394 11.38 -34.53 -20.82
C LYS A 394 12.69 -33.88 -21.25
N THR A 395 12.87 -32.62 -20.94
CA THR A 395 14.07 -31.84 -21.24
C THR A 395 15.26 -32.32 -20.42
N ASN A 396 16.43 -32.47 -21.08
CA ASN A 396 17.67 -32.83 -20.40
C ASN A 396 18.33 -31.60 -19.77
N PHE A 397 18.53 -31.62 -18.46
CA PHE A 397 19.15 -30.53 -17.71
C PHE A 397 20.61 -30.82 -17.40
N TYR A 398 21.46 -29.83 -17.65
CA TYR A 398 22.88 -29.89 -17.34
C TYR A 398 23.29 -28.71 -16.45
N THR A 399 23.95 -29.01 -15.34
CA THR A 399 24.42 -28.01 -14.39
C THR A 399 25.79 -27.48 -14.77
N GLY A 400 26.06 -26.22 -14.44
CA GLY A 400 27.35 -25.57 -14.64
C GLY A 400 27.33 -24.14 -14.10
N ALA A 401 28.34 -23.37 -14.44
CA ALA A 401 28.52 -21.99 -13.99
C ALA A 401 28.51 -21.82 -12.45
N GLU A 402 29.39 -22.55 -11.77
CA GLU A 402 29.57 -22.43 -10.32
C GLU A 402 29.83 -20.96 -9.90
N ASN A 403 29.18 -20.51 -8.82
CA ASN A 403 29.21 -19.12 -8.37
C ASN A 403 28.83 -18.08 -9.44
N ASN A 404 28.01 -18.46 -10.43
CA ASN A 404 27.58 -17.61 -11.55
C ASN A 404 28.76 -17.11 -12.42
N LEU A 405 29.84 -17.88 -12.48
CA LEU A 405 31.00 -17.65 -13.36
C LEU A 405 31.05 -18.71 -14.47
N PRO A 406 31.49 -18.40 -15.69
CA PRO A 406 31.69 -19.40 -16.73
C PRO A 406 32.69 -20.48 -16.31
N ASP A 407 32.35 -21.76 -16.50
CA ASP A 407 33.22 -22.90 -16.22
C ASP A 407 33.21 -23.93 -17.37
N GLU A 408 34.08 -24.95 -17.27
CA GLU A 408 34.21 -26.00 -18.28
C GLU A 408 32.91 -26.80 -18.46
N LYS A 409 32.15 -27.01 -17.38
CA LYS A 409 30.83 -27.68 -17.43
C LYS A 409 29.84 -26.87 -18.27
N ALA A 410 29.75 -25.56 -18.06
CA ALA A 410 28.89 -24.67 -18.84
C ALA A 410 29.34 -24.58 -20.30
N MET A 411 30.65 -24.62 -20.58
CA MET A 411 31.15 -24.67 -21.96
C MET A 411 30.75 -25.97 -22.64
N GLU A 412 30.85 -27.10 -21.95
CA GLU A 412 30.37 -28.38 -22.46
C GLU A 412 28.85 -28.38 -22.69
N ASN A 413 28.07 -27.79 -21.77
CA ASN A 413 26.62 -27.62 -21.95
C ASN A 413 26.31 -26.76 -23.18
N THR A 414 27.13 -25.75 -23.46
CA THR A 414 27.00 -24.93 -24.67
C THR A 414 27.25 -25.75 -25.93
N ARG A 415 28.23 -26.66 -25.94
CA ARG A 415 28.47 -27.58 -27.08
C ARG A 415 27.28 -28.50 -27.31
N ARG A 416 26.67 -29.03 -26.24
CA ARG A 416 25.45 -29.85 -26.33
C ARG A 416 24.28 -29.07 -26.94
N ILE A 417 24.12 -27.81 -26.55
CA ILE A 417 23.11 -26.92 -27.15
C ILE A 417 23.42 -26.68 -28.63
N GLU A 418 24.66 -26.38 -29.01
CA GLU A 418 25.06 -26.19 -30.41
C GLU A 418 24.78 -27.46 -31.25
N GLN A 419 25.07 -28.65 -30.72
CA GLN A 419 24.78 -29.93 -31.38
C GLN A 419 23.27 -30.16 -31.54
N PHE A 420 22.50 -29.99 -30.47
CA PHE A 420 21.04 -30.15 -30.49
C PHE A 420 20.38 -29.20 -31.50
N MET A 421 20.86 -27.95 -31.57
CA MET A 421 20.44 -26.97 -32.56
C MET A 421 20.75 -27.41 -34.00
N ALA A 422 21.94 -27.98 -34.23
CA ALA A 422 22.34 -28.47 -35.56
C ALA A 422 21.48 -29.66 -36.01
N GLU A 423 21.16 -30.57 -35.10
CA GLU A 423 20.26 -31.70 -35.35
C GLU A 423 18.83 -31.21 -35.66
N ALA A 424 18.29 -30.29 -34.87
CA ALA A 424 16.97 -29.69 -35.11
C ALA A 424 16.91 -29.01 -36.49
N LYS A 425 17.91 -28.22 -36.84
CA LYS A 425 18.01 -27.51 -38.11
C LYS A 425 18.04 -28.43 -39.34
N SER A 426 18.55 -29.65 -39.20
CA SER A 426 18.65 -30.59 -40.33
C SER A 426 17.31 -31.10 -40.84
N LEU A 427 16.23 -30.89 -40.08
CA LEU A 427 14.88 -31.33 -40.39
C LEU A 427 14.03 -30.18 -40.95
N PRO A 428 13.12 -30.45 -41.90
CA PRO A 428 12.22 -29.43 -42.42
C PRO A 428 11.18 -29.01 -41.38
N ASP A 429 10.75 -27.75 -41.44
CA ASP A 429 9.63 -27.21 -40.66
C ASP A 429 9.75 -27.43 -39.14
N GLN A 430 10.95 -27.22 -38.58
CA GLN A 430 11.15 -27.28 -37.13
C GLN A 430 10.91 -25.91 -36.46
N LEU A 431 10.39 -25.98 -35.23
CA LEU A 431 10.22 -24.84 -34.35
C LEU A 431 11.13 -24.98 -33.12
N ILE A 432 11.95 -23.97 -32.87
CA ILE A 432 12.85 -23.95 -31.71
C ILE A 432 12.33 -22.92 -30.72
N LEU A 433 11.96 -23.36 -29.53
CA LEU A 433 11.50 -22.54 -28.44
C LEU A 433 12.62 -22.35 -27.41
N PHE A 434 13.14 -21.13 -27.35
CA PHE A 434 14.11 -20.70 -26.36
C PHE A 434 13.42 -20.20 -25.08
N LEU A 435 13.89 -20.67 -23.93
CA LEU A 435 13.43 -20.26 -22.61
C LEU A 435 14.61 -19.64 -21.86
N ILE A 436 14.66 -18.31 -21.81
CA ILE A 436 15.83 -17.56 -21.36
C ILE A 436 15.50 -16.79 -20.08
N SER A 437 16.32 -16.94 -19.04
CA SER A 437 16.27 -16.12 -17.84
C SER A 437 17.65 -15.59 -17.43
N GLY A 438 17.71 -14.86 -16.31
CA GLY A 438 18.96 -14.40 -15.70
C GLY A 438 20.01 -15.51 -15.49
N GLY A 439 21.29 -15.12 -15.58
CA GLY A 439 22.45 -16.04 -15.46
C GLY A 439 22.96 -16.64 -16.78
N GLY A 440 22.23 -16.47 -17.90
CA GLY A 440 22.62 -17.07 -19.18
C GLY A 440 23.99 -16.65 -19.74
N SER A 441 24.53 -15.50 -19.33
CA SER A 441 25.87 -15.08 -19.75
C SER A 441 26.97 -16.05 -19.31
N ALA A 442 26.84 -16.60 -18.09
CA ALA A 442 27.77 -17.56 -17.50
C ALA A 442 27.47 -19.01 -17.91
N LEU A 443 26.19 -19.32 -18.17
CA LEU A 443 25.72 -20.66 -18.54
C LEU A 443 25.85 -21.00 -20.03
N LEU A 444 26.10 -19.99 -20.87
CA LEU A 444 26.29 -20.14 -22.30
C LEU A 444 27.67 -19.62 -22.79
N PRO A 445 28.81 -20.09 -22.26
CA PRO A 445 30.11 -19.67 -22.73
C PRO A 445 30.53 -20.43 -23.99
N ALA A 446 30.65 -19.70 -25.10
CA ALA A 446 31.31 -20.20 -26.31
C ALA A 446 32.35 -19.17 -26.78
N PRO A 447 33.63 -19.27 -26.35
CA PRO A 447 34.72 -18.45 -26.89
C PRO A 447 34.87 -18.59 -28.41
N ILE A 448 35.37 -17.57 -29.12
CA ILE A 448 35.72 -17.74 -30.54
C ILE A 448 36.94 -18.65 -30.71
N PRO A 449 37.15 -19.27 -31.89
CA PRO A 449 38.37 -20.05 -32.15
C PRO A 449 39.63 -19.23 -31.84
N GLY A 450 40.59 -19.86 -31.18
CA GLY A 450 41.82 -19.18 -30.76
C GLY A 450 41.72 -18.38 -29.45
N VAL A 451 40.60 -18.44 -28.73
CA VAL A 451 40.46 -17.89 -27.36
C VAL A 451 40.03 -19.01 -26.41
N SER A 452 40.78 -19.23 -25.35
CA SER A 452 40.43 -20.17 -24.28
C SER A 452 39.33 -19.62 -23.37
N LEU A 453 38.67 -20.50 -22.61
CA LEU A 453 37.69 -20.07 -21.62
C LEU A 453 38.34 -19.19 -20.53
N ASN A 454 39.54 -19.57 -20.08
CA ASN A 454 40.25 -18.82 -19.04
C ASN A 454 40.62 -17.40 -19.50
N GLU A 455 41.20 -17.24 -20.70
CA GLU A 455 41.51 -15.92 -21.28
C GLU A 455 40.26 -15.02 -21.36
N LYS A 456 39.11 -15.60 -21.70
CA LYS A 456 37.84 -14.88 -21.73
C LYS A 456 37.39 -14.45 -20.33
N VAL A 457 37.50 -15.33 -19.33
CA VAL A 457 37.12 -15.01 -17.94
C VAL A 457 38.04 -13.93 -17.37
N GLU A 458 39.36 -14.05 -17.57
CA GLU A 458 40.36 -13.07 -17.14
C GLU A 458 40.13 -11.70 -17.77
N LEU A 459 39.92 -11.62 -19.09
CA LEU A 459 39.68 -10.33 -19.74
C LEU A 459 38.39 -9.68 -19.23
N ILE A 460 37.30 -10.44 -19.10
CA ILE A 460 36.05 -9.90 -18.56
C ILE A 460 36.22 -9.45 -17.10
N GLY A 461 36.98 -10.19 -16.29
CA GLY A 461 37.37 -9.78 -14.94
C GLY A 461 38.16 -8.47 -14.93
N LEU A 462 39.11 -8.31 -15.85
CA LEU A 462 39.88 -7.08 -16.02
C LEU A 462 38.97 -5.88 -16.34
N LEU A 463 38.01 -6.03 -17.26
CA LEU A 463 37.03 -4.97 -17.54
C LEU A 463 36.21 -4.61 -16.30
N GLN A 464 35.72 -5.61 -15.56
CA GLN A 464 34.92 -5.38 -14.35
C GLN A 464 35.72 -4.64 -13.27
N ASN A 465 36.98 -5.03 -13.05
CA ASN A 465 37.86 -4.42 -12.05
C ASN A 465 38.25 -2.97 -12.41
N ASN A 466 38.11 -2.58 -13.67
CA ASN A 466 38.37 -1.21 -14.14
C ASN A 466 37.06 -0.43 -14.38
N GLY A 467 35.94 -0.88 -13.80
CA GLY A 467 34.69 -0.10 -13.78
C GLY A 467 33.87 -0.13 -15.06
N ALA A 468 34.05 -1.14 -15.93
CA ALA A 468 33.26 -1.26 -17.14
C ALA A 468 31.75 -1.38 -16.86
N ASP A 469 30.94 -0.58 -17.55
CA ASP A 469 29.49 -0.68 -17.50
C ASP A 469 28.97 -1.93 -18.25
N ILE A 470 27.67 -2.23 -18.15
CA ILE A 470 27.08 -3.42 -18.78
C ILE A 470 27.16 -3.40 -20.32
N LYS A 471 27.09 -2.22 -20.95
CA LYS A 471 27.18 -2.07 -22.41
C LYS A 471 28.60 -2.34 -22.88
N GLN A 472 29.59 -1.78 -22.18
CA GLN A 472 31.02 -1.99 -22.38
C GLN A 472 31.40 -3.47 -22.21
N LEU A 473 30.95 -4.10 -21.12
CA LEU A 473 31.14 -5.53 -20.90
C LEU A 473 30.55 -6.37 -22.03
N ASN A 474 29.32 -6.06 -22.46
CA ASN A 474 28.64 -6.84 -23.49
C ASN A 474 29.25 -6.63 -24.89
N ALA A 475 29.85 -5.47 -25.18
CA ALA A 475 30.61 -5.24 -26.41
C ALA A 475 31.75 -6.28 -26.55
N VAL A 476 32.55 -6.43 -25.49
CA VAL A 476 33.67 -7.39 -25.45
C VAL A 476 33.18 -8.83 -25.34
N ARG A 477 32.20 -9.12 -24.49
CA ARG A 477 31.62 -10.49 -24.34
C ARG A 477 31.06 -11.03 -25.64
N THR A 478 30.39 -10.17 -26.42
CA THR A 478 29.80 -10.54 -27.70
C THR A 478 30.90 -10.78 -28.74
N ALA A 479 31.89 -9.88 -28.83
CA ALA A 479 33.03 -10.04 -29.72
C ALA A 479 33.77 -11.37 -29.48
N LEU A 480 33.99 -11.75 -28.22
CA LEU A 480 34.62 -13.01 -27.82
C LEU A 480 33.66 -14.21 -27.80
N SER A 481 32.55 -14.18 -28.52
CA SER A 481 31.62 -15.31 -28.48
C SER A 481 30.97 -15.68 -29.80
N ARG A 482 30.88 -16.99 -30.03
CA ARG A 482 30.19 -17.59 -31.18
C ARG A 482 28.66 -17.53 -31.05
N VAL A 483 28.13 -17.67 -29.83
CA VAL A 483 26.67 -17.82 -29.58
C VAL A 483 25.98 -16.53 -29.13
N LYS A 484 26.72 -15.54 -28.60
CA LYS A 484 26.16 -14.26 -28.13
C LYS A 484 25.96 -13.27 -29.30
N GLY A 485 25.13 -12.25 -29.11
CA GLY A 485 24.82 -11.24 -30.12
C GLY A 485 24.23 -11.84 -31.40
N GLY A 486 23.18 -12.64 -31.23
CA GLY A 486 22.46 -13.32 -32.31
C GLY A 486 23.15 -14.56 -32.87
N GLY A 487 24.31 -14.95 -32.34
CA GLY A 487 25.06 -16.10 -32.81
C GLY A 487 24.29 -17.42 -32.73
N LEU A 488 23.53 -17.62 -31.65
CA LEU A 488 22.69 -18.80 -31.47
C LEU A 488 21.48 -18.81 -32.40
N ALA A 489 20.86 -17.65 -32.65
CA ALA A 489 19.80 -17.55 -33.66
C ALA A 489 20.35 -17.85 -35.07
N LYS A 490 21.53 -17.32 -35.41
CA LYS A 490 22.17 -17.60 -36.70
C LYS A 490 22.50 -19.08 -36.90
N SER A 491 22.88 -19.81 -35.86
CA SER A 491 23.15 -21.26 -35.97
C SER A 491 21.87 -22.08 -36.18
N GLY A 492 20.72 -21.63 -35.67
CA GLY A 492 19.42 -22.29 -35.81
C GLY A 492 18.72 -22.09 -37.16
N HIS A 493 19.06 -21.05 -37.91
CA HIS A 493 18.47 -20.77 -39.23
C HIS A 493 18.70 -21.93 -40.22
N PRO A 494 17.70 -22.42 -41.00
CA PRO A 494 16.43 -21.76 -41.31
C PRO A 494 15.22 -22.12 -40.42
N SER A 495 15.43 -22.80 -39.28
CA SER A 495 14.33 -23.13 -38.37
C SER A 495 13.62 -21.88 -37.85
N LYS A 496 12.31 -21.97 -37.61
CA LYS A 496 11.57 -20.90 -36.93
C LYS A 496 11.96 -20.86 -35.47
N MET A 497 12.18 -19.67 -34.92
CA MET A 497 12.66 -19.51 -33.55
C MET A 497 11.76 -18.58 -32.75
N ILE A 498 11.44 -18.98 -31.52
CA ILE A 498 10.67 -18.19 -30.57
C ILE A 498 11.46 -18.15 -29.27
N SER A 499 11.66 -16.98 -28.69
CA SER A 499 12.31 -16.83 -27.39
C SER A 499 11.35 -16.21 -26.40
N LEU A 500 11.06 -16.93 -25.32
CA LEU A 500 10.38 -16.40 -24.15
C LEU A 500 11.43 -16.04 -23.10
N ILE A 501 11.43 -14.76 -22.70
CA ILE A 501 12.51 -14.16 -21.93
C ILE A 501 11.96 -13.63 -20.61
N ILE A 502 12.63 -13.98 -19.52
CA ILE A 502 12.46 -13.35 -18.20
C ILE A 502 13.61 -12.37 -17.99
N SER A 503 13.30 -11.09 -17.94
CA SER A 503 14.27 -10.00 -17.82
C SER A 503 14.58 -9.69 -16.35
N ASP A 504 15.86 -9.75 -16.00
CA ASP A 504 16.43 -9.28 -14.74
C ASP A 504 17.28 -8.01 -14.90
N ILE A 505 17.13 -7.28 -16.03
CA ILE A 505 17.92 -6.09 -16.39
C ILE A 505 17.03 -4.84 -16.46
N VAL A 506 17.55 -3.67 -16.02
CA VAL A 506 16.82 -2.38 -16.07
C VAL A 506 16.39 -2.09 -17.50
N GLY A 507 15.12 -1.74 -17.67
CA GLY A 507 14.59 -1.24 -18.94
C GLY A 507 14.44 -2.30 -20.02
N ASP A 508 14.62 -3.57 -19.65
CA ASP A 508 14.40 -4.75 -20.47
C ASP A 508 15.10 -4.75 -21.87
N PRO A 509 16.36 -4.31 -22.00
CA PRO A 509 17.06 -4.32 -23.29
C PRO A 509 17.43 -5.75 -23.68
N LEU A 510 16.66 -6.31 -24.64
CA LEU A 510 16.82 -7.67 -25.17
C LEU A 510 18.28 -8.04 -25.50
N GLU A 511 19.04 -7.11 -26.10
CA GLU A 511 20.44 -7.31 -26.50
C GLU A 511 21.38 -7.53 -25.30
N LEU A 512 21.02 -7.06 -24.11
CA LEU A 512 21.84 -7.21 -22.91
C LEU A 512 21.48 -8.46 -22.10
N ILE A 513 20.23 -8.95 -22.20
CA ILE A 513 19.75 -10.13 -21.48
C ILE A 513 20.50 -11.35 -21.99
N SER A 514 21.29 -11.98 -21.12
CA SER A 514 22.18 -13.10 -21.48
C SER A 514 23.15 -12.80 -22.64
N SER A 515 23.45 -11.51 -22.89
CA SER A 515 24.20 -11.02 -24.07
C SER A 515 23.51 -11.33 -25.42
N GLY A 516 22.18 -11.35 -25.44
CA GLY A 516 21.34 -11.41 -26.64
C GLY A 516 21.65 -12.58 -27.60
N PRO A 517 21.70 -13.85 -27.15
CA PRO A 517 22.08 -14.97 -28.01
C PRO A 517 21.12 -15.20 -29.19
N THR A 518 19.84 -14.86 -29.00
CA THR A 518 18.77 -15.00 -30.00
C THR A 518 18.39 -13.67 -30.68
N ILE A 519 19.09 -12.58 -30.33
CA ILE A 519 18.80 -11.23 -30.83
C ILE A 519 19.71 -10.91 -32.01
N VAL A 520 19.16 -10.94 -33.21
CA VAL A 520 19.85 -10.52 -34.42
C VAL A 520 19.65 -9.00 -34.57
N SER A 521 20.64 -8.22 -34.17
CA SER A 521 20.58 -6.75 -34.29
C SER A 521 20.92 -6.31 -35.71
N GLU A 522 20.17 -5.35 -36.23
CA GLU A 522 20.47 -4.64 -37.48
C GLU A 522 21.51 -3.52 -37.26
N LYS A 523 21.79 -3.18 -35.99
CA LYS A 523 22.75 -2.14 -35.64
C LYS A 523 24.17 -2.72 -35.56
N PRO A 524 25.20 -1.95 -35.99
CA PRO A 524 26.58 -2.34 -35.77
C PRO A 524 26.86 -2.54 -34.27
N PRO A 525 27.55 -3.64 -33.88
CA PRO A 525 27.92 -3.83 -32.48
C PRO A 525 28.91 -2.74 -32.03
N ALA A 526 28.94 -2.44 -30.73
CA ALA A 526 29.95 -1.53 -30.18
C ALA A 526 31.37 -2.08 -30.41
N ASN A 527 32.33 -1.18 -30.68
CA ASN A 527 33.71 -1.55 -30.94
C ASN A 527 34.42 -1.96 -29.63
N PRO A 528 34.84 -3.23 -29.47
CA PRO A 528 35.48 -3.70 -28.25
C PRO A 528 36.82 -3.02 -27.99
N ILE A 529 37.56 -2.62 -29.03
CA ILE A 529 38.86 -1.95 -28.89
C ILE A 529 38.68 -0.53 -28.33
N ALA A 530 37.63 0.17 -28.77
CA ALA A 530 37.29 1.48 -28.21
C ALA A 530 36.96 1.40 -26.72
N VAL A 531 36.30 0.32 -26.28
CA VAL A 531 36.02 0.07 -24.86
C VAL A 531 37.32 -0.15 -24.07
N LEU A 532 38.25 -0.97 -24.57
CA LEU A 532 39.55 -1.19 -23.90
C LEU A 532 40.35 0.11 -23.77
N ASN A 533 40.31 0.99 -24.78
CA ASN A 533 40.94 2.31 -24.75
C ASN A 533 40.28 3.25 -23.74
N GLN A 534 38.94 3.33 -23.72
CA GLN A 534 38.20 4.17 -22.77
C GLN A 534 38.49 3.82 -21.32
N LEU A 535 38.72 2.53 -21.03
CA LEU A 535 39.04 2.02 -19.71
C LEU A 535 40.55 2.07 -19.38
N GLY A 536 41.40 2.49 -20.34
CA GLY A 536 42.85 2.56 -20.13
C GLY A 536 43.51 1.20 -19.88
N ILE A 537 42.96 0.13 -20.44
CA ILE A 537 43.44 -1.25 -20.23
C ILE A 537 43.98 -1.92 -21.49
N LEU A 538 44.02 -1.23 -22.64
CA LEU A 538 44.46 -1.83 -23.91
C LEU A 538 45.86 -2.47 -23.79
N ASP A 539 46.81 -1.78 -23.17
CA ASP A 539 48.19 -2.26 -22.98
C ASP A 539 48.31 -3.44 -22.00
N LYS A 540 47.24 -3.72 -21.23
CA LYS A 540 47.17 -4.85 -20.30
C LYS A 540 46.62 -6.11 -20.95
N VAL A 541 46.14 -6.03 -22.20
CA VAL A 541 45.57 -7.15 -22.95
C VAL A 541 46.61 -7.69 -23.94
N PRO A 542 46.87 -9.01 -23.99
CA PRO A 542 47.78 -9.60 -24.96
C PRO A 542 47.45 -9.20 -26.40
N THR A 543 48.46 -8.83 -27.19
CA THR A 543 48.30 -8.37 -28.59
C THR A 543 47.47 -9.32 -29.44
N ARG A 544 47.68 -10.64 -29.27
CA ARG A 544 46.89 -11.69 -29.92
C ARG A 544 45.38 -11.55 -29.65
N LEU A 545 44.97 -11.28 -28.40
CA LEU A 545 43.56 -11.13 -28.05
C LEU A 545 42.97 -9.83 -28.63
N VAL A 546 43.77 -8.76 -28.71
CA VAL A 546 43.38 -7.50 -29.35
C VAL A 546 43.12 -7.72 -30.85
N GLU A 547 44.03 -8.40 -31.55
CA GLU A 547 43.87 -8.76 -32.97
C GLU A 547 42.64 -9.64 -33.21
N LEU A 548 42.39 -10.62 -32.33
CA LEU A 548 41.20 -11.48 -32.38
C LEU A 548 39.90 -10.70 -32.14
N LEU A 549 39.89 -9.75 -31.20
CA LEU A 549 38.75 -8.86 -30.96
C LEU A 549 38.46 -7.98 -32.18
N GLN A 550 39.51 -7.41 -32.77
CA GLN A 550 39.39 -6.52 -33.93
C GLN A 550 38.89 -7.29 -35.17
N SER A 551 39.46 -8.46 -35.46
CA SER A 551 39.03 -9.31 -36.57
C SER A 551 37.60 -9.83 -36.39
N ALA A 552 37.22 -10.24 -35.18
CA ALA A 552 35.85 -10.66 -34.88
C ALA A 552 34.83 -9.52 -35.02
N HIS A 553 35.21 -8.30 -34.63
CA HIS A 553 34.38 -7.11 -34.78
C HIS A 553 34.17 -6.73 -36.26
N LEU A 554 35.25 -6.70 -37.06
CA LEU A 554 35.20 -6.43 -38.49
C LEU A 554 34.35 -7.47 -39.25
N SER A 555 34.52 -8.75 -38.91
CA SER A 555 33.74 -9.84 -39.52
C SER A 555 32.24 -9.69 -39.26
N ARG A 556 31.84 -9.25 -38.05
CA ARG A 556 30.44 -8.97 -37.73
C ARG A 556 29.89 -7.79 -38.54
N ILE A 557 30.66 -6.71 -38.71
CA ILE A 557 30.27 -5.56 -39.54
C ILE A 557 30.08 -5.98 -41.00
N GLN A 558 31.00 -6.77 -41.55
CA GLN A 558 30.87 -7.30 -42.92
C GLN A 558 29.61 -8.17 -43.06
N SER A 559 29.30 -9.01 -42.06
CA SER A 559 28.08 -9.83 -42.07
C SER A 559 26.77 -9.04 -42.01
N LEU A 560 26.80 -7.79 -41.51
CA LEU A 560 25.65 -6.88 -41.53
C LEU A 560 25.46 -6.23 -42.90
N ASN A 561 26.55 -5.92 -43.59
CA ASN A 561 26.52 -5.30 -44.92
C ASN A 561 26.11 -6.29 -46.02
N ASN A 562 26.46 -7.57 -45.84
CA ASN A 562 26.00 -8.65 -46.71
C ASN A 562 24.55 -9.01 -46.33
N ARG A 563 23.58 -8.59 -47.14
CA ARG A 563 22.14 -8.91 -46.96
C ARG A 563 21.89 -10.42 -47.07
N CYS A 564 22.13 -11.17 -46.00
CA CYS A 564 21.66 -12.55 -45.87
C CYS A 564 20.14 -12.59 -45.68
N SER A 565 19.53 -13.75 -45.96
CA SER A 565 18.12 -14.00 -45.68
C SER A 565 17.79 -13.67 -44.21
N PRO A 566 16.66 -13.00 -43.93
CA PRO A 566 16.30 -12.63 -42.57
C PRO A 566 16.15 -13.88 -41.69
N VAL A 567 16.72 -13.82 -40.49
CA VAL A 567 16.56 -14.88 -39.50
C VAL A 567 15.17 -14.76 -38.88
N ASP A 568 14.32 -15.78 -39.07
CA ASP A 568 12.96 -15.83 -38.51
C ASP A 568 13.00 -16.14 -37.00
N ALA A 569 13.21 -15.11 -36.19
CA ALA A 569 13.31 -15.19 -34.73
C ALA A 569 12.41 -14.16 -34.04
N LEU A 570 11.40 -14.66 -33.33
CA LEU A 570 10.53 -13.88 -32.44
C LEU A 570 11.13 -13.86 -31.03
N ASN A 571 11.24 -12.68 -30.41
CA ASN A 571 11.78 -12.52 -29.05
C ASN A 571 10.79 -11.74 -28.19
N LEU A 572 10.31 -12.37 -27.10
CA LEU A 572 9.25 -11.85 -26.25
C LEU A 572 9.68 -11.84 -24.79
N ILE A 573 9.54 -10.70 -24.13
CA ILE A 573 9.67 -10.60 -22.67
C ILE A 573 8.33 -10.99 -22.06
N ILE A 574 8.31 -12.08 -21.30
CA ILE A 574 7.09 -12.62 -20.66
C ILE A 574 7.02 -12.33 -19.16
N ALA A 575 8.15 -11.98 -18.55
CA ALA A 575 8.22 -11.48 -17.18
C ALA A 575 9.36 -10.46 -17.06
N SER A 576 9.09 -9.36 -16.37
CA SER A 576 10.09 -8.36 -16.02
C SER A 576 9.64 -7.54 -14.81
N ASN A 577 10.54 -6.71 -14.29
CA ASN A 577 10.19 -5.73 -13.27
C ASN A 577 9.03 -4.83 -13.71
N SER A 578 9.01 -4.37 -14.97
CA SER A 578 7.91 -3.55 -15.49
C SER A 578 6.56 -4.27 -15.40
N ILE A 579 6.53 -5.56 -15.74
CA ILE A 579 5.33 -6.40 -15.66
C ILE A 579 4.89 -6.57 -14.20
N LEU A 580 5.83 -6.86 -13.29
CA LEU A 580 5.55 -6.98 -11.85
C LEU A 580 4.97 -5.69 -11.24
N LEU A 581 5.53 -4.54 -11.59
CA LEU A 581 5.09 -3.24 -11.08
C LEU A 581 3.65 -2.92 -11.54
N ASN A 582 3.34 -3.21 -12.80
CA ASN A 582 2.01 -3.04 -13.35
C ASN A 582 1.00 -4.01 -12.74
N ALA A 583 1.39 -5.28 -12.56
CA ALA A 583 0.62 -6.28 -11.84
C ALA A 583 0.27 -5.80 -10.43
N LEU A 584 1.28 -5.35 -9.68
CA LEU A 584 1.10 -4.82 -8.33
C LEU A 584 0.17 -3.60 -8.30
N ALA A 585 0.38 -2.64 -9.22
CA ALA A 585 -0.51 -1.49 -9.35
C ALA A 585 -1.97 -1.91 -9.62
N ASN A 586 -2.19 -2.89 -10.49
CA ASN A 586 -3.52 -3.40 -10.80
C ASN A 586 -4.15 -4.15 -9.62
N GLN A 587 -3.38 -4.97 -8.90
CA GLN A 587 -3.84 -5.67 -7.69
C GLN A 587 -4.24 -4.68 -6.58
N ILE A 588 -3.46 -3.62 -6.41
CA ILE A 588 -3.77 -2.55 -5.45
C ILE A 588 -5.05 -1.81 -5.87
N LYS A 589 -5.19 -1.42 -7.14
CA LYS A 589 -6.41 -0.77 -7.65
C LYS A 589 -7.65 -1.66 -7.54
N SER A 590 -7.50 -2.96 -7.77
CA SER A 590 -8.62 -3.92 -7.78
C SER A 590 -9.00 -4.42 -6.38
N SER A 591 -8.14 -4.20 -5.37
CA SER A 591 -8.43 -4.55 -3.99
C SER A 591 -9.54 -3.68 -3.41
N SER A 592 -10.55 -4.29 -2.81
CA SER A 592 -11.59 -3.57 -2.05
C SER A 592 -11.01 -2.70 -0.93
N HIS A 593 -9.82 -3.03 -0.42
CA HIS A 593 -9.12 -2.31 0.64
C HIS A 593 -8.45 -1.03 0.10
N PHE A 594 -8.03 -1.05 -1.17
CA PHE A 594 -7.19 -0.02 -1.77
C PHE A 594 -7.76 0.59 -3.05
N SER A 595 -9.03 0.36 -3.38
CA SER A 595 -9.70 0.80 -4.62
C SER A 595 -9.55 2.30 -4.97
N SER A 596 -9.50 3.18 -3.95
CA SER A 596 -9.22 4.61 -4.13
C SER A 596 -7.74 5.06 -3.97
N MET A 597 -6.79 4.14 -3.77
CA MET A 597 -5.36 4.47 -3.83
C MET A 597 -4.95 4.50 -5.30
N ASN A 598 -4.26 5.56 -5.71
CA ASN A 598 -3.65 5.63 -7.03
C ASN A 598 -2.20 5.16 -6.91
N PRO A 599 -1.88 3.88 -7.23
CA PRO A 599 -0.50 3.44 -7.27
C PRO A 599 0.24 4.24 -8.34
N PHE A 600 1.37 4.80 -7.96
CA PHE A 600 2.22 5.58 -8.85
C PHE A 600 3.58 4.90 -8.94
N ILE A 601 3.86 4.35 -10.12
CA ILE A 601 5.18 3.78 -10.40
C ILE A 601 6.12 4.94 -10.65
N VAL A 602 6.98 5.26 -9.68
CA VAL A 602 7.95 6.35 -9.78
C VAL A 602 9.01 6.03 -10.82
N THR A 603 9.52 4.79 -10.81
CA THR A 603 10.49 4.33 -11.80
C THR A 603 10.59 2.80 -11.81
N ASN A 604 10.82 2.23 -12.99
CA ASN A 604 11.21 0.83 -13.19
C ASN A 604 12.72 0.68 -13.47
N ARG A 605 13.50 1.75 -13.25
CA ARG A 605 14.93 1.86 -13.58
C ARG A 605 15.77 2.40 -12.42
N LEU A 606 15.47 1.98 -11.18
CA LEU A 606 16.23 2.47 -10.03
C LEU A 606 17.64 1.84 -10.03
N GLU A 607 18.67 2.67 -10.14
CA GLU A 607 20.08 2.28 -10.05
C GLU A 607 20.80 3.17 -9.01
N GLY A 608 21.79 2.62 -8.31
CA GLY A 608 22.57 3.34 -7.31
C GLY A 608 23.07 2.45 -6.17
N ASN A 609 23.89 3.01 -5.27
CA ASN A 609 24.35 2.35 -4.06
C ASN A 609 23.21 2.29 -3.02
N ALA A 610 22.90 1.10 -2.50
CA ALA A 610 21.82 0.90 -1.52
C ALA A 610 22.01 1.75 -0.25
N THR A 611 23.26 2.01 0.16
CA THR A 611 23.60 2.85 1.32
C THR A 611 23.40 4.34 1.04
N GLU A 612 23.62 4.77 -0.21
CA GLU A 612 23.35 6.14 -0.70
C GLU A 612 21.88 6.35 -1.09
N GLY A 613 21.06 5.30 -1.07
CA GLY A 613 19.60 5.34 -1.21
C GLY A 613 18.88 6.13 -0.12
N SER A 614 19.61 6.79 0.78
CA SER A 614 19.11 7.77 1.75
C SER A 614 18.25 8.88 1.13
N TRP A 615 18.46 9.21 -0.15
CA TRP A 615 17.59 10.13 -0.89
C TRP A 615 16.20 9.55 -1.19
N ILE A 616 16.02 8.23 -1.28
CA ILE A 616 14.71 7.58 -1.43
C ILE A 616 13.94 7.72 -0.12
N GLY A 617 14.58 7.47 1.04
CA GLY A 617 13.99 7.76 2.35
C GLY A 617 13.59 9.23 2.49
N ARG A 618 14.48 10.16 2.10
CA ARG A 618 14.20 11.61 2.05
C ARG A 618 13.12 12.03 1.06
N ARG A 619 13.03 11.41 -0.13
CA ARG A 619 11.99 11.73 -1.13
C ARG A 619 10.65 11.08 -0.82
N LEU A 620 10.64 9.90 -0.21
CA LEU A 620 9.44 9.33 0.42
C LEU A 620 8.94 10.32 1.48
N LEU A 621 9.82 10.80 2.38
CA LEU A 621 9.55 11.86 3.37
C LEU A 621 9.02 13.18 2.76
N ILE A 622 9.54 13.62 1.62
CA ILE A 622 9.07 14.85 0.93
C ILE A 622 7.71 14.62 0.25
N SER A 623 7.46 13.43 -0.29
CA SER A 623 6.19 13.06 -0.93
C SER A 623 5.06 12.89 0.10
N PHE A 624 5.38 12.40 1.31
CA PHE A 624 4.45 12.34 2.46
C PHE A 624 3.95 13.71 2.93
N ARG A 625 4.63 14.81 2.56
CA ARG A 625 4.19 16.18 2.90
C ARG A 625 3.18 16.79 1.94
N THR A 626 2.98 16.21 0.76
CA THR A 626 2.26 16.88 -0.33
C THR A 626 1.21 16.02 -1.05
N ILE A 627 1.23 14.69 -0.91
CA ILE A 627 0.31 13.81 -1.65
C ILE A 627 -0.27 12.72 -0.74
N VAL A 628 -1.58 12.79 -0.53
CA VAL A 628 -2.37 11.79 0.21
C VAL A 628 -2.37 10.46 -0.54
N THR A 629 -1.98 9.37 0.14
CA THR A 629 -2.10 7.96 -0.30
C THR A 629 -1.53 7.62 -1.67
N THR A 630 -0.20 7.57 -1.78
CA THR A 630 0.48 7.01 -2.96
C THR A 630 1.27 5.76 -2.60
N VAL A 631 1.00 4.63 -3.26
CA VAL A 631 1.92 3.49 -3.23
C VAL A 631 3.03 3.78 -4.23
N VAL A 632 4.24 4.00 -3.69
CA VAL A 632 5.44 4.22 -4.48
C VAL A 632 6.14 2.89 -4.65
N ILE A 633 6.29 2.45 -5.91
CA ILE A 633 6.95 1.20 -6.22
C ILE A 633 8.26 1.48 -6.97
N PHE A 634 9.35 0.92 -6.46
CA PHE A 634 10.68 0.98 -7.07
C PHE A 634 11.08 -0.40 -7.58
N ALA A 635 11.84 -0.46 -8.68
CA ALA A 635 12.53 -1.66 -9.09
C ALA A 635 14.01 -1.37 -9.36
N SER A 636 14.91 -2.13 -8.74
CA SER A 636 16.35 -2.09 -9.00
C SER A 636 16.86 -3.48 -9.38
N PRO A 637 17.40 -3.66 -10.59
CA PRO A 637 18.25 -4.78 -10.94
C PRO A 637 19.73 -4.42 -10.76
N ASN A 638 20.50 -5.44 -10.43
CA ASN A 638 21.93 -5.40 -10.11
C ASN A 638 22.81 -4.58 -11.08
N ARG A 639 23.66 -3.70 -10.52
CA ARG A 639 25.11 -3.93 -10.32
C ARG A 639 25.75 -2.72 -9.62
N HIS A 640 25.97 -2.82 -8.31
CA HIS A 640 27.22 -2.39 -7.69
C HIS A 640 27.48 -3.38 -6.55
N ALA A 641 28.65 -4.01 -6.57
CA ALA A 641 29.06 -4.93 -5.52
C ALA A 641 29.04 -4.18 -4.18
N LEU A 642 28.32 -4.71 -3.20
CA LEU A 642 28.79 -4.59 -1.83
C LEU A 642 30.23 -5.13 -1.86
N SER A 643 31.22 -4.30 -1.59
CA SER A 643 32.60 -4.75 -1.46
C SER A 643 32.67 -5.76 -0.31
N PHE A 644 32.70 -7.06 -0.64
CA PHE A 644 32.80 -8.19 0.29
C PHE A 644 34.18 -8.30 0.98
N TYR A 645 34.81 -7.17 1.31
CA TYR A 645 36.14 -7.12 1.92
C TYR A 645 36.11 -6.92 3.45
N LEU A 646 34.97 -7.18 4.10
CA LEU A 646 34.89 -7.30 5.55
C LEU A 646 34.53 -8.75 5.88
N ALA A 647 35.53 -9.53 6.33
CA ALA A 647 35.28 -10.85 6.89
C ALA A 647 34.24 -10.69 8.02
N ASN A 648 33.07 -11.34 7.87
CA ASN A 648 31.87 -11.30 8.73
C ASN A 648 30.69 -10.39 8.32
N ALA A 649 30.75 -9.67 7.18
CA ALA A 649 29.58 -8.91 6.71
C ALA A 649 28.50 -9.83 6.08
N LYS A 650 27.29 -9.85 6.67
CA LYS A 650 26.10 -10.55 6.13
C LYS A 650 24.96 -9.54 5.97
N GLY A 651 24.40 -9.46 4.76
CA GLY A 651 23.42 -8.44 4.40
C GLY A 651 23.04 -8.50 2.92
N GLY A 652 22.02 -7.72 2.55
CA GLY A 652 21.54 -7.60 1.17
C GLY A 652 21.15 -6.17 0.80
N ARG A 653 20.91 -5.94 -0.50
CA ARG A 653 20.64 -4.59 -1.04
C ARG A 653 19.27 -4.08 -0.60
N ASN A 654 18.29 -4.97 -0.53
CA ASN A 654 16.95 -4.63 -0.09
C ASN A 654 16.93 -4.36 1.43
N GLN A 655 17.59 -5.22 2.22
CA GLN A 655 17.79 -5.06 3.66
C GLN A 655 18.53 -3.76 4.01
N GLU A 656 19.59 -3.42 3.27
CA GLU A 656 20.31 -2.15 3.44
C GLU A 656 19.47 -0.94 3.08
N MET A 657 18.65 -1.02 2.04
CA MET A 657 17.77 0.10 1.64
C MET A 657 16.77 0.43 2.77
N VAL A 658 16.15 -0.58 3.36
CA VAL A 658 15.20 -0.39 4.46
C VAL A 658 15.91 0.11 5.71
N LEU A 659 17.10 -0.41 6.03
CA LEU A 659 17.91 0.04 7.16
C LEU A 659 18.38 1.50 7.00
N SER A 660 18.77 1.88 5.78
CA SER A 660 19.15 3.25 5.43
C SER A 660 17.97 4.20 5.57
N ALA A 661 16.77 3.80 5.12
CA ALA A 661 15.55 4.58 5.32
C ALA A 661 15.25 4.79 6.82
N LEU A 662 15.36 3.72 7.63
CA LEU A 662 15.16 3.78 9.08
C LEU A 662 16.16 4.72 9.78
N TYR A 663 17.45 4.61 9.43
CA TYR A 663 18.49 5.51 9.94
C TYR A 663 18.20 6.98 9.63
N GLN A 664 17.82 7.31 8.39
CA GLN A 664 17.50 8.69 8.01
C GLN A 664 16.26 9.21 8.73
N LEU A 665 15.23 8.38 8.84
CA LEU A 665 14.00 8.71 9.57
C LEU A 665 14.28 8.98 11.06
N ALA A 666 15.13 8.18 11.69
CA ALA A 666 15.56 8.36 13.07
C ALA A 666 16.39 9.64 13.25
N LYS A 667 17.36 9.90 12.36
CA LYS A 667 18.21 11.10 12.39
C LYS A 667 17.43 12.40 12.25
N ASP A 668 16.44 12.43 11.37
CA ASP A 668 15.63 13.63 11.12
C ASP A 668 14.55 13.86 12.20
N ARG A 669 14.42 13.02 13.24
CA ARG A 669 13.47 13.26 14.36
C ARG A 669 13.76 14.55 15.13
N GLY A 670 15.04 14.90 15.28
CA GLY A 670 15.46 16.03 16.10
C GLY A 670 15.40 17.42 15.42
N GLN A 671 15.27 17.50 14.09
CA GLN A 671 15.49 18.75 13.34
C GLN A 671 14.24 19.44 12.80
N SER A 672 13.04 18.87 12.98
CA SER A 672 11.77 19.55 12.69
C SER A 672 10.62 18.89 13.41
N ALA A 673 10.26 19.43 14.57
CA ALA A 673 9.04 19.13 15.34
C ALA A 673 7.74 19.58 14.62
N ALA A 674 7.76 19.77 13.31
CA ALA A 674 6.56 19.97 12.51
C ALA A 674 5.94 18.59 12.24
N LYS A 675 4.95 18.21 13.06
CA LYS A 675 3.93 17.16 12.85
C LYS A 675 4.14 16.35 11.57
N ARG A 676 4.81 15.20 11.67
CA ARG A 676 4.76 14.17 10.64
C ARG A 676 3.38 13.51 10.75
N SER A 677 2.45 13.89 9.87
CA SER A 677 1.13 13.28 9.75
C SER A 677 1.15 12.24 8.61
N GLY A 678 0.93 10.97 8.92
CA GLY A 678 0.79 9.91 7.92
C GLY A 678 1.45 8.58 8.32
N HIS A 679 0.66 7.51 8.31
CA HIS A 679 1.13 6.12 8.44
C HIS A 679 1.84 5.66 7.17
N PHE A 680 2.90 4.86 7.32
CA PHE A 680 3.63 4.31 6.18
C PHE A 680 4.06 2.86 6.41
N ALA A 681 4.17 2.13 5.31
CA ALA A 681 4.88 0.86 5.27
C ALA A 681 5.82 0.89 4.05
N LEU A 682 7.08 0.51 4.26
CA LEU A 682 8.12 0.40 3.26
C LEU A 682 8.52 -1.06 3.16
N PHE A 683 8.39 -1.63 1.97
CA PHE A 683 8.85 -2.98 1.66
C PHE A 683 9.96 -2.88 0.61
N SER A 684 11.06 -3.59 0.83
CA SER A 684 12.09 -3.80 -0.19
C SER A 684 12.39 -5.29 -0.23
N ILE A 685 12.10 -5.93 -1.37
CA ILE A 685 12.10 -7.38 -1.51
C ILE A 685 12.68 -7.77 -2.88
N GLY A 686 13.60 -8.73 -2.89
CA GLY A 686 14.09 -9.40 -4.08
C GLY A 686 13.01 -10.31 -4.67
N SER A 687 12.68 -10.10 -5.94
CA SER A 687 11.64 -10.88 -6.65
C SER A 687 12.01 -12.36 -6.84
N ASP A 688 13.29 -12.70 -6.72
CA ASP A 688 13.82 -14.07 -6.73
C ASP A 688 13.81 -14.72 -5.33
N GLY A 689 13.30 -14.02 -4.31
CA GLY A 689 13.21 -14.53 -2.95
C GLY A 689 14.53 -14.50 -2.18
N GLN A 690 15.57 -13.87 -2.72
CA GLN A 690 16.89 -13.81 -2.09
C GLN A 690 17.45 -12.38 -2.10
N ASP A 691 18.03 -11.95 -0.98
CA ASP A 691 18.73 -10.68 -0.85
C ASP A 691 20.12 -10.86 -0.26
N GLY A 692 21.14 -10.75 -1.11
CA GLY A 692 22.53 -11.04 -0.74
C GLY A 692 22.76 -12.53 -0.43
N PRO A 693 23.88 -12.90 0.23
CA PRO A 693 24.15 -14.26 0.70
C PRO A 693 23.36 -14.57 1.98
N THR A 694 22.05 -14.39 1.93
CA THR A 694 21.13 -14.60 3.06
C THR A 694 19.96 -15.49 2.66
N ASP A 695 19.26 -16.01 3.65
CA ASP A 695 17.99 -16.75 3.55
C ASP A 695 16.76 -15.81 3.61
N ALA A 696 16.97 -14.50 3.55
CA ALA A 696 15.91 -13.51 3.48
C ALA A 696 15.79 -12.92 2.07
N ALA A 697 14.56 -12.62 1.66
CA ALA A 697 14.25 -11.93 0.43
C ALA A 697 14.40 -10.41 0.56
N GLY A 698 14.49 -9.87 1.77
CA GLY A 698 14.54 -8.44 2.02
C GLY A 698 14.09 -8.09 3.44
N ALA A 699 13.62 -6.86 3.62
CA ALA A 699 13.11 -6.36 4.89
C ALA A 699 11.90 -5.45 4.70
N PHE A 700 11.18 -5.16 5.78
CA PHE A 700 10.13 -4.14 5.79
C PHE A 700 10.22 -3.23 7.02
N LEU A 701 9.65 -2.04 6.88
CA LEU A 701 9.62 -1.00 7.90
C LEU A 701 8.25 -0.35 7.95
N THR A 702 7.72 -0.11 9.14
CA THR A 702 6.49 0.63 9.38
C THR A 702 6.74 1.88 10.22
N ASP A 703 5.74 2.75 10.34
CA ASP A 703 5.74 3.86 11.28
C ASP A 703 5.91 3.41 12.74
N ALA A 704 5.38 2.24 13.11
CA ALA A 704 5.53 1.67 14.46
C ALA A 704 6.98 1.28 14.78
N ASP A 705 7.73 0.79 13.79
CA ASP A 705 9.15 0.45 13.96
C ASP A 705 9.99 1.71 14.18
N LEU A 706 9.63 2.81 13.49
CA LEU A 706 10.21 4.11 13.76
C LEU A 706 9.87 4.52 15.19
N GLU A 707 8.59 4.61 15.56
CA GLU A 707 8.10 4.99 16.90
C GLU A 707 8.77 4.24 18.05
N GLY A 708 8.98 2.92 17.91
CA GLY A 708 9.60 2.07 18.92
C GLY A 708 11.11 2.22 19.07
N LEU A 709 11.81 2.95 18.17
CA LEU A 709 13.26 3.15 18.28
C LEU A 709 13.61 4.18 19.36
N PRO A 710 14.55 3.86 20.28
CA PRO A 710 15.15 4.84 21.18
C PRO A 710 15.79 6.01 20.42
N ASP A 711 15.74 7.21 21.02
CA ASP A 711 16.32 8.42 20.41
C ASP A 711 17.85 8.31 20.20
N SER A 712 18.53 7.45 20.95
CA SER A 712 19.97 7.18 20.82
C SER A 712 20.33 6.16 19.73
N SER A 713 19.35 5.51 19.09
CA SER A 713 19.62 4.39 18.17
C SER A 713 20.21 4.80 16.81
N ALA A 714 20.22 6.10 16.46
CA ALA A 714 20.73 6.55 15.18
C ALA A 714 22.22 6.19 14.96
N SER A 715 23.05 6.26 16.01
CA SER A 715 24.49 5.91 15.92
C SER A 715 24.70 4.40 15.71
N GLU A 716 23.88 3.58 16.35
CA GLU A 716 23.90 2.13 16.21
C GLU A 716 23.47 1.69 14.80
N LEU A 717 22.39 2.27 14.27
CA LEU A 717 21.94 2.03 12.89
C LEU A 717 23.02 2.41 11.87
N GLU A 718 23.74 3.52 12.10
CA GLU A 718 24.86 3.94 11.26
C GLU A 718 26.02 2.93 11.28
N GLN A 719 26.29 2.33 12.43
CA GLN A 719 27.34 1.31 12.58
C GLN A 719 27.03 0.08 11.74
N TYR A 720 25.78 -0.43 11.79
CA TYR A 720 25.35 -1.57 10.96
C TYR A 720 25.44 -1.28 9.46
N LEU A 721 25.14 -0.05 9.03
CA LEU A 721 25.27 0.38 7.63
C LEU A 721 26.74 0.47 7.18
N LYS A 722 27.63 0.93 8.06
CA LYS A 722 29.08 1.00 7.80
C LYS A 722 29.73 -0.39 7.77
N SER A 723 29.31 -1.28 8.67
CA SER A 723 29.83 -2.65 8.76
C SER A 723 29.22 -3.62 7.75
N LYS A 724 28.18 -3.21 7.01
CA LYS A 724 27.48 -4.05 6.02
C LYS A 724 26.79 -5.27 6.63
N CYS A 725 26.29 -5.11 7.86
CA CYS A 725 25.64 -6.16 8.65
C CYS A 725 24.12 -5.98 8.76
N SER A 726 23.46 -5.58 7.66
CA SER A 726 22.01 -5.34 7.66
C SER A 726 21.19 -6.59 8.01
N TYR A 727 21.65 -7.78 7.61
CA TYR A 727 20.97 -9.04 7.97
C TYR A 727 21.00 -9.29 9.47
N GLN A 728 22.14 -9.01 10.12
CA GLN A 728 22.30 -9.19 11.55
C GLN A 728 21.37 -8.25 12.32
N PHE A 729 21.36 -6.96 11.96
CA PHE A 729 20.44 -5.98 12.56
C PHE A 729 18.99 -6.46 12.47
N TRP A 730 18.51 -6.81 11.28
CA TRP A 730 17.12 -7.22 11.10
C TRP A 730 16.79 -8.57 11.75
N SER A 731 17.77 -9.47 11.89
CA SER A 731 17.60 -10.75 12.61
C SER A 731 17.42 -10.55 14.11
N GLU A 732 18.16 -9.60 14.69
CA GLU A 732 18.10 -9.28 16.12
C GLU A 732 16.91 -8.35 16.43
N TYR A 733 16.62 -7.40 15.53
CA TYR A 733 15.52 -6.44 15.68
C TYR A 733 14.17 -7.17 15.67
N LYS A 734 13.42 -7.02 16.78
CA LYS A 734 12.13 -7.69 17.01
C LYS A 734 12.18 -9.22 16.72
N ASN A 735 13.30 -9.87 17.04
CA ASN A 735 13.49 -11.31 16.80
C ASN A 735 13.26 -11.73 15.32
N GLY A 736 13.65 -10.90 14.36
CA GLY A 736 13.56 -11.25 12.94
C GLY A 736 12.20 -11.01 12.30
N GLN A 737 11.22 -10.45 13.02
CA GLN A 737 9.88 -10.21 12.48
C GLN A 737 9.87 -9.31 11.23
N ASN A 738 10.86 -8.40 11.13
CA ASN A 738 11.00 -7.48 10.00
C ASN A 738 11.78 -8.08 8.81
N LEU A 739 12.32 -9.31 8.95
CA LEU A 739 12.89 -10.08 7.84
C LEU A 739 11.78 -10.83 7.10
N HIS A 740 11.85 -10.80 5.77
CA HIS A 740 11.04 -11.70 4.96
C HIS A 740 11.85 -12.95 4.58
N GLU A 741 11.54 -14.08 5.21
CA GLU A 741 12.18 -15.37 4.94
C GLU A 741 11.95 -15.89 3.50
N GLN A 742 12.94 -16.61 2.96
CA GLN A 742 12.91 -17.39 1.71
C GLN A 742 11.69 -18.32 1.60
N ARG A 743 11.17 -18.82 2.73
CA ARG A 743 10.19 -19.91 2.79
C ARG A 743 8.81 -19.60 2.19
N LEU A 744 8.54 -18.37 1.76
CA LEU A 744 7.33 -18.07 1.00
C LEU A 744 7.35 -18.63 -0.43
N VAL A 745 8.51 -18.99 -0.98
CA VAL A 745 8.60 -19.67 -2.30
C VAL A 745 8.44 -21.19 -2.16
N GLU A 746 8.84 -21.78 -1.03
CA GLU A 746 8.82 -23.24 -0.82
C GLU A 746 7.58 -23.78 -0.07
N LYS A 747 6.85 -22.96 0.71
CA LYS A 747 5.65 -23.44 1.45
C LYS A 747 4.39 -23.58 0.60
N PHE A 748 4.49 -23.33 -0.70
CA PHE A 748 3.46 -23.66 -1.66
C PHE A 748 4.07 -24.74 -2.55
N ASP A 749 3.45 -25.92 -2.61
CA ASP A 749 3.58 -26.79 -3.77
C ASP A 749 3.27 -25.92 -5.00
N LEU A 750 4.33 -25.52 -5.70
CA LEU A 750 4.39 -24.76 -6.94
C LEU A 750 4.89 -25.69 -8.04
#